data_AF-A0A1R3L3M2-F1
#
_entry.id   AF-A0A1R3L3M2-F1
#
_cell.length_a   1.000
_cell.length_b   1.000
_cell.length_c   1.000
_cell.angle_alpha   90.00
_cell.angle_beta   90.00
_cell.angle_gamma   90.00
#
_symmetry.space_group_name_H-M   'P 1'
#
loop_
_entity.id
_entity.type
_entity.pdbx_description
1 polymer ?
#
loop_
_entity_poly.entity_id
_entity_poly.type
_entity_poly.pdbx_seq_one_letter_code
_entity_poly.pdbx_strand_id
1 'polypeptide(L)'
;MDGVPGFNGFLRNSKGQEQDGLYGPLIIYPKPSQHQDAAPPVQRDYVVMLSDSHPTRGDQILKNLKKDAEFYQNRRETWSDVWQQVKHEGVKATWQDRKMWNQMRMLKTDLSDVSGYTFLVNGKAPDQNWTGQFLPGERIRLRFINAAAMSFFDVRIPNLKMTVVAADGQPVQPVSVDEFRIGAAETYDVVVQPQHDAYQIQAESIDRTGFALASLINKNATHLKAFPAPVARPRTVLTMQDMGHAHMSTPAQAPDMHTTEHDSMPMQEDHAHMQHMPMASMDQQHDLHMQHMMQNDDTRVQGWSNAATAKGMKALSYADLRARTPQTDLRAPDREIEIRLGGTMERYIWTMNGQKFSEAKPLQVKYGERVRLKFINESMMAHPMHLHGMFVQLENGQAPENLPNKHTIIVPPGQTVSALLTADEVGEWAIHCHLLYHMSAGMMNKLIVAHTDHNSDTASSSTGTIAQTSNEQMYTHSHAIMPMPTTTLKDTHLAYQESDEAQHHRDQHGGQWYQATQVDTQWMVNTHSKGAVQSELRSWWGTDENKLYLKAELEKEESESASRNISMHYSRMISDFWDIQTGLRYRDDASESAHEALDGVIALHGLAPYFFETDLSLYVGAHGYTGLSVETERDVLLTQKIVIKPYLKADIVISDQSSEAAKTGLNELKTGLQTRYEINKKVMPFIDVAYHYKQHPTALFSVSDRAWWYGAGQYQTNLITDALLHSLHTQSPCTVMSQELLNIPVDDDLNRQFMSFYYLPELTPVTQQQIRTCLSNLDHVGYVELDQQTHHLAIYHDGPVQPIEAHLNQNGIQLVFQQTQTNYIPEPIDWSYMQQRNQMISWLLSINLVMLIVTFLTGVIASSTALMALGLILLSDVMIYAMMLFAIQEKQVGLYKLTRAGVYLQLGLSLLLMFGVALQIVMRQSAMSQMVVLVGLLALLTMLSCGGDCGFAVPST
;
A
#
# COMPACT_ATOMS: atom_id res chain seq x y z
N MET A 1 -17.01 -26.55 -3.93
CA MET A 1 -15.67 -27.19 -3.98
C MET A 1 -15.84 -28.71 -4.03
N ASP A 2 -16.23 -29.24 -5.19
CA ASP A 2 -16.28 -30.68 -5.42
C ASP A 2 -15.11 -31.11 -6.32
N GLY A 3 -14.29 -32.05 -5.82
CA GLY A 3 -13.68 -33.10 -6.65
C GLY A 3 -12.51 -32.79 -7.61
N VAL A 4 -12.00 -31.57 -7.75
CA VAL A 4 -10.88 -31.30 -8.66
C VAL A 4 -9.52 -31.42 -7.95
N PRO A 5 -8.58 -32.28 -8.42
CA PRO A 5 -7.23 -32.33 -7.87
C PRO A 5 -6.46 -31.07 -8.27
N GLY A 6 -6.07 -30.25 -7.30
CA GLY A 6 -5.34 -29.01 -7.55
C GLY A 6 -5.03 -28.25 -6.27
N PHE A 7 -3.90 -27.56 -6.24
CA PHE A 7 -3.40 -26.81 -5.10
C PHE A 7 -4.17 -25.49 -4.95
N ASN A 8 -4.67 -25.17 -3.75
CA ASN A 8 -5.36 -23.91 -3.43
C ASN A 8 -4.64 -23.26 -2.23
N GLY A 9 -4.29 -21.97 -2.27
CA GLY A 9 -3.89 -21.23 -1.06
C GLY A 9 -5.12 -20.81 -0.25
N PHE A 10 -5.01 -20.67 1.08
CA PHE A 10 -6.03 -19.97 1.88
C PHE A 10 -5.51 -18.57 2.21
N LEU A 11 -6.32 -17.54 1.91
CA LEU A 11 -6.01 -16.13 2.12
C LEU A 11 -7.20 -15.43 2.79
N ARG A 12 -6.91 -14.48 3.68
CA ARG A 12 -7.93 -13.63 4.30
C ARG A 12 -7.86 -12.23 3.69
N ASN A 13 -8.91 -11.83 2.97
CA ASN A 13 -8.98 -10.60 2.16
C ASN A 13 -9.32 -9.32 2.96
N SER A 14 -8.81 -9.16 4.20
CA SER A 14 -9.12 -7.98 5.04
C SER A 14 -7.88 -7.23 5.55
N LYS A 15 -7.86 -5.91 5.35
CA LYS A 15 -6.96 -4.93 5.99
C LYS A 15 -5.44 -5.20 5.90
N GLY A 16 -4.96 -5.78 4.82
CA GLY A 16 -3.52 -5.98 4.59
C GLY A 16 -2.89 -7.12 5.38
N GLN A 17 -3.68 -7.99 6.04
CA GLN A 17 -3.18 -9.10 6.87
C GLN A 17 -2.32 -10.12 6.10
N GLU A 18 -2.55 -10.27 4.80
CA GLU A 18 -1.71 -11.10 3.93
C GLU A 18 -0.26 -10.61 3.93
N GLN A 19 -0.04 -9.29 3.82
CA GLN A 19 1.30 -8.69 3.94
C GLN A 19 1.95 -8.99 5.30
N ASP A 20 1.14 -9.02 6.36
CA ASP A 20 1.58 -9.23 7.74
C ASP A 20 1.83 -10.72 8.07
N GLY A 21 1.66 -11.64 7.10
CA GLY A 21 2.03 -13.05 7.24
C GLY A 21 0.88 -14.05 7.32
N LEU A 22 -0.39 -13.62 7.16
CA LEU A 22 -1.55 -14.51 7.25
C LEU A 22 -1.83 -15.23 5.91
N TYR A 23 -0.97 -16.19 5.58
CA TYR A 23 -1.10 -17.06 4.40
C TYR A 23 -0.55 -18.46 4.70
N GLY A 24 -0.95 -19.45 3.91
CA GLY A 24 -0.41 -20.79 4.03
C GLY A 24 -0.70 -21.68 2.82
N PRO A 25 0.11 -22.71 2.59
CA PRO A 25 -0.09 -23.63 1.48
C PRO A 25 -1.21 -24.64 1.79
N LEU A 26 -2.09 -24.92 0.83
CA LEU A 26 -3.04 -26.03 0.91
C LEU A 26 -2.92 -26.94 -0.33
N ILE A 27 -2.54 -28.19 -0.08
CA ILE A 27 -2.35 -29.21 -1.12
C ILE A 27 -3.53 -30.16 -1.13
N ILE A 28 -4.18 -30.30 -2.28
CA ILE A 28 -5.23 -31.31 -2.50
C ILE A 28 -4.65 -32.44 -3.34
N TYR A 29 -4.54 -33.63 -2.75
CA TYR A 29 -4.07 -34.82 -3.45
C TYR A 29 -5.26 -35.57 -4.08
N PRO A 30 -5.20 -35.92 -5.39
CA PRO A 30 -6.22 -36.76 -6.02
C PRO A 30 -6.31 -38.12 -5.32
N LYS A 31 -7.51 -38.72 -5.35
CA LYS A 31 -7.68 -40.10 -4.90
C LYS A 31 -6.82 -41.05 -5.73
N PRO A 32 -6.29 -42.15 -5.16
CA PRO A 32 -5.42 -43.06 -5.89
C PRO A 32 -5.99 -43.64 -7.19
N SER A 33 -7.31 -43.83 -7.27
CA SER A 33 -8.01 -44.29 -8.46
C SER A 33 -8.01 -43.28 -9.62
N GLN A 34 -7.74 -42.00 -9.33
CA GLN A 34 -7.64 -40.90 -10.29
C GLN A 34 -6.16 -40.58 -10.63
N HIS A 35 -5.19 -41.37 -10.15
CA HIS A 35 -3.77 -41.14 -10.44
C HIS A 35 -3.35 -41.45 -11.89
N GLN A 36 -4.23 -41.96 -12.76
CA GLN A 36 -3.89 -42.14 -14.17
C GLN A 36 -3.60 -40.80 -14.88
N ASP A 37 -4.15 -39.70 -14.37
CA ASP A 37 -3.86 -38.32 -14.82
C ASP A 37 -2.78 -37.61 -13.97
N ALA A 38 -2.23 -38.27 -12.95
CA ALA A 38 -1.27 -37.66 -12.04
C ALA A 38 0.08 -37.38 -12.74
N ALA A 39 0.71 -36.27 -12.37
CA ALA A 39 2.05 -35.88 -12.84
C ALA A 39 3.07 -37.03 -12.65
N PRO A 40 4.20 -37.03 -13.40
CA PRO A 40 5.18 -38.12 -13.38
C PRO A 40 5.51 -38.59 -11.97
N PRO A 41 5.74 -39.90 -11.74
CA PRO A 41 6.10 -40.40 -10.42
C PRO A 41 7.36 -39.68 -9.94
N VAL A 42 7.26 -39.11 -8.73
CA VAL A 42 8.34 -38.40 -8.05
C VAL A 42 8.66 -39.11 -6.74
N GLN A 43 9.92 -39.06 -6.34
CA GLN A 43 10.38 -39.63 -5.07
C GLN A 43 10.18 -38.65 -3.91
N ARG A 44 10.15 -37.35 -4.19
CA ARG A 44 9.94 -36.28 -3.20
C ARG A 44 9.02 -35.20 -3.74
N ASP A 45 8.28 -34.59 -2.83
CA ASP A 45 7.37 -33.48 -3.10
C ASP A 45 7.63 -32.40 -2.05
N TYR A 46 8.06 -31.21 -2.49
CA TYR A 46 8.35 -30.06 -1.64
C TYR A 46 7.48 -28.87 -2.02
N VAL A 47 6.93 -28.20 -1.01
CA VAL A 47 6.33 -26.89 -1.16
C VAL A 47 7.43 -25.83 -1.15
N VAL A 48 7.37 -24.91 -2.11
CA VAL A 48 8.25 -23.73 -2.21
C VAL A 48 7.37 -22.49 -2.28
N MET A 49 6.97 -22.00 -1.11
CA MET A 49 6.12 -20.81 -0.99
C MET A 49 6.99 -19.56 -0.96
N LEU A 50 6.85 -18.74 -1.99
CA LEU A 50 7.46 -17.41 -2.12
C LEU A 50 6.56 -16.38 -1.44
N SER A 51 7.16 -15.44 -0.73
CA SER A 51 6.44 -14.33 -0.08
C SER A 51 7.33 -13.11 0.04
N ASP A 52 6.73 -11.95 0.28
CA ASP A 52 7.42 -10.71 0.61
C ASP A 52 7.06 -10.26 2.03
N SER A 53 8.04 -9.71 2.74
CA SER A 53 7.86 -9.18 4.09
C SER A 53 8.44 -7.78 4.18
N HIS A 54 7.73 -6.89 4.85
CA HIS A 54 8.11 -5.49 4.98
C HIS A 54 8.06 -5.08 6.46
N PRO A 55 9.01 -4.24 6.94
CA PRO A 55 9.03 -3.80 8.34
C PRO A 55 7.84 -2.88 8.70
N THR A 56 7.20 -2.27 7.71
CA THR A 56 5.95 -1.51 7.89
C THR A 56 4.76 -2.44 7.69
N ARG A 57 3.79 -2.38 8.60
CA ARG A 57 2.52 -3.13 8.53
C ARG A 57 1.75 -2.84 7.25
N GLY A 58 1.00 -3.82 6.75
CA GLY A 58 0.24 -3.72 5.50
C GLY A 58 -0.74 -2.53 5.46
N ASP A 59 -1.44 -2.26 6.55
CA ASP A 59 -2.37 -1.12 6.62
C ASP A 59 -1.66 0.24 6.51
N GLN A 60 -0.46 0.35 7.11
CA GLN A 60 0.36 1.54 7.03
C GLN A 60 1.01 1.72 5.65
N ILE A 61 1.32 0.62 4.95
CA ILE A 61 1.80 0.67 3.56
C ILE A 61 0.72 1.29 2.66
N LEU A 62 -0.52 0.79 2.71
CA LEU A 62 -1.62 1.34 1.92
C LEU A 62 -1.84 2.83 2.21
N LYS A 63 -1.79 3.21 3.49
CA LYS A 63 -1.87 4.61 3.94
C LYS A 63 -0.76 5.48 3.35
N ASN A 64 0.46 4.98 3.32
CA ASN A 64 1.59 5.69 2.73
C ASN A 64 1.44 5.84 1.21
N LEU A 65 0.97 4.81 0.51
CA LEU A 65 0.69 4.85 -0.93
C LEU A 65 -0.45 5.83 -1.28
N LYS A 66 -1.47 5.92 -0.43
CA LYS A 66 -2.56 6.90 -0.55
C LYS A 66 -2.14 8.34 -0.23
N LYS A 67 -1.06 8.50 0.54
CA LYS A 67 -0.47 9.80 0.85
C LYS A 67 0.37 10.32 -0.31
N ASP A 68 1.20 9.44 -0.86
CA ASP A 68 2.14 9.70 -1.93
C ASP A 68 2.38 8.37 -2.66
N ALA A 69 1.99 8.30 -3.92
CA ALA A 69 2.15 7.12 -4.75
C ALA A 69 3.61 6.69 -4.90
N GLU A 70 4.53 7.63 -4.78
CA GLU A 70 5.97 7.43 -4.90
C GLU A 70 6.63 7.22 -3.52
N PHE A 71 5.86 7.06 -2.43
CA PHE A 71 6.38 6.96 -1.07
C PHE A 71 7.44 5.86 -0.93
N TYR A 72 7.24 4.72 -1.59
CA TYR A 72 8.18 3.60 -1.59
C TYR A 72 9.08 3.56 -2.82
N GLN A 73 8.98 4.51 -3.75
CA GLN A 73 9.83 4.56 -4.92
C GLN A 73 11.19 5.19 -4.63
N ASN A 74 12.17 4.32 -4.39
CA ASN A 74 13.56 4.70 -4.07
C ASN A 74 14.52 4.46 -5.23
N ARG A 75 13.99 4.22 -6.44
CA ARG A 75 14.82 4.00 -7.62
C ARG A 75 14.45 4.89 -8.79
N ARG A 76 13.62 5.91 -8.70
CA ARG A 76 13.16 6.72 -9.88
C ARG A 76 14.28 7.17 -10.83
N GLU A 77 13.98 7.38 -12.11
CA GLU A 77 14.99 7.87 -13.07
C GLU A 77 15.59 9.20 -12.60
N THR A 78 16.92 9.25 -12.53
CA THR A 78 17.69 10.44 -12.15
C THR A 78 18.21 11.18 -13.38
N TRP A 79 18.69 12.41 -13.20
CA TRP A 79 19.34 13.16 -14.27
C TRP A 79 20.51 12.39 -14.92
N SER A 80 21.24 11.57 -14.15
CA SER A 80 22.31 10.74 -14.71
C SER A 80 21.80 9.63 -15.64
N ASP A 81 20.64 9.04 -15.35
CA ASP A 81 20.04 8.01 -16.21
C ASP A 81 19.64 8.62 -17.56
N VAL A 82 19.07 9.83 -17.52
CA VAL A 82 18.70 10.60 -18.71
C VAL A 82 19.93 10.94 -19.55
N TRP A 83 21.00 11.40 -18.90
CA TRP A 83 22.23 11.74 -19.60
C TRP A 83 22.88 10.51 -20.26
N GLN A 84 22.79 9.34 -19.62
CA GLN A 84 23.20 8.07 -20.22
C GLN A 84 22.31 7.73 -21.42
N GLN A 85 20.97 7.84 -21.29
CA GLN A 85 20.05 7.61 -22.40
C GLN A 85 20.36 8.52 -23.60
N VAL A 86 20.59 9.81 -23.38
CA VAL A 86 20.97 10.77 -24.45
C VAL A 86 22.28 10.37 -25.13
N LYS A 87 23.27 9.87 -24.39
CA LYS A 87 24.53 9.38 -24.97
C LYS A 87 24.34 8.13 -25.82
N HIS A 88 23.42 7.25 -25.44
CA HIS A 88 23.17 5.98 -26.12
C HIS A 88 22.25 6.13 -27.35
N GLU A 89 21.15 6.86 -27.20
CA GLU A 89 20.07 6.94 -28.19
C GLU A 89 20.05 8.28 -28.97
N GLY A 90 20.74 9.30 -28.46
CA GLY A 90 20.71 10.65 -29.00
C GLY A 90 19.54 11.49 -28.48
N VAL A 91 19.72 12.82 -28.50
CA VAL A 91 18.78 13.80 -27.91
C VAL A 91 17.35 13.65 -28.46
N LYS A 92 17.20 13.43 -29.76
CA LYS A 92 15.88 13.35 -30.42
C LYS A 92 15.07 12.15 -29.94
N ALA A 93 15.68 10.96 -29.93
CA ALA A 93 15.03 9.73 -29.50
C ALA A 93 14.67 9.77 -28.01
N THR A 94 15.61 10.20 -27.16
CA THR A 94 15.34 10.39 -25.73
C THR A 94 14.22 11.39 -25.48
N TRP A 95 14.17 12.50 -26.23
CA TRP A 95 13.08 13.47 -26.08
C TRP A 95 11.72 12.89 -26.51
N GLN A 96 11.67 12.10 -27.59
CA GLN A 96 10.44 11.45 -28.05
C GLN A 96 9.92 10.42 -27.04
N ASP A 97 10.80 9.52 -26.58
CA ASP A 97 10.49 8.52 -25.55
C ASP A 97 9.97 9.21 -24.28
N ARG A 98 10.73 10.18 -23.74
CA ARG A 98 10.28 10.91 -22.54
C ARG A 98 9.01 11.69 -22.77
N LYS A 99 8.78 12.28 -23.94
CA LYS A 99 7.51 12.96 -24.25
C LYS A 99 6.34 11.99 -24.12
N MET A 100 6.45 10.78 -24.65
CA MET A 100 5.40 9.77 -24.55
C MET A 100 5.14 9.37 -23.09
N TRP A 101 6.18 9.05 -22.31
CA TRP A 101 6.04 8.75 -20.87
C TRP A 101 5.44 9.91 -20.07
N ASN A 102 5.84 11.14 -20.36
CA ASN A 102 5.31 12.35 -19.72
C ASN A 102 3.86 12.65 -20.11
N GLN A 103 3.42 12.26 -21.31
CA GLN A 103 2.02 12.35 -21.74
C GLN A 103 1.15 11.29 -21.06
N MET A 104 1.70 10.10 -20.82
CA MET A 104 1.06 9.06 -20.02
C MET A 104 1.06 9.39 -18.52
N ARG A 105 1.93 10.32 -18.07
CA ARG A 105 2.11 10.75 -16.67
C ARG A 105 2.49 9.59 -15.74
N MET A 106 3.44 8.79 -16.20
CA MET A 106 3.86 7.52 -15.57
C MET A 106 5.37 7.38 -15.50
N LEU A 107 5.88 6.80 -14.42
CA LEU A 107 7.31 6.51 -14.31
C LEU A 107 7.61 5.22 -15.05
N LYS A 108 8.74 5.16 -15.74
CA LYS A 108 9.21 3.92 -16.37
C LYS A 108 9.57 2.82 -15.37
N THR A 109 9.53 3.14 -14.08
CA THR A 109 10.09 2.34 -13.00
C THR A 109 9.01 1.66 -12.16
N ASP A 110 7.74 1.87 -12.53
CA ASP A 110 6.56 1.38 -11.82
C ASP A 110 6.31 -0.09 -12.17
N LEU A 111 7.20 -0.96 -11.67
CA LEU A 111 7.12 -2.42 -11.78
C LEU A 111 6.67 -3.08 -10.46
N SER A 112 6.84 -2.36 -9.35
CA SER A 112 6.44 -2.74 -7.99
C SER A 112 6.13 -1.45 -7.25
N ASP A 113 4.97 -1.34 -6.62
CA ASP A 113 4.59 -0.12 -5.87
C ASP A 113 5.39 0.05 -4.58
N VAL A 114 5.80 -1.07 -3.99
CA VAL A 114 6.46 -1.11 -2.69
C VAL A 114 7.86 -1.68 -2.85
N SER A 115 8.84 -0.98 -2.29
CA SER A 115 10.24 -1.42 -2.24
C SER A 115 10.66 -1.62 -0.78
N GLY A 116 11.85 -2.19 -0.58
CA GLY A 116 12.36 -2.49 0.77
C GLY A 116 11.86 -3.81 1.34
N TYR A 117 11.28 -4.68 0.50
CA TYR A 117 10.89 -6.02 0.88
C TYR A 117 12.09 -6.91 1.20
N THR A 118 11.90 -7.77 2.21
CA THR A 118 12.67 -8.99 2.38
C THR A 118 11.88 -10.14 1.76
N PHE A 119 12.47 -10.80 0.76
CA PHE A 119 11.82 -11.90 0.05
C PHE A 119 12.12 -13.23 0.72
N LEU A 120 11.09 -14.03 0.96
CA LEU A 120 11.18 -15.24 1.79
C LEU A 120 10.83 -16.49 0.97
N VAL A 121 11.44 -17.62 1.34
CA VAL A 121 11.02 -18.95 0.91
C VAL A 121 10.59 -19.74 2.14
N ASN A 122 9.34 -20.22 2.18
CA ASN A 122 8.77 -20.96 3.32
C ASN A 122 8.99 -20.25 4.67
N GLY A 123 8.79 -18.93 4.70
CA GLY A 123 8.98 -18.10 5.89
C GLY A 123 10.44 -17.88 6.31
N LYS A 124 11.42 -18.28 5.49
CA LYS A 124 12.85 -18.08 5.77
C LYS A 124 13.43 -16.98 4.89
N ALA A 125 14.17 -16.07 5.52
CA ALA A 125 14.93 -15.03 4.84
C ALA A 125 16.16 -15.61 4.10
N PRO A 126 16.75 -14.87 3.14
CA PRO A 126 17.84 -15.39 2.31
C PRO A 126 19.08 -15.86 3.08
N ASP A 127 19.37 -15.26 4.23
CA ASP A 127 20.44 -15.62 5.16
C ASP A 127 20.12 -16.90 5.96
N GLN A 128 18.84 -17.10 6.29
CA GLN A 128 18.34 -18.33 6.93
C GLN A 128 18.27 -19.51 5.96
N ASN A 129 18.00 -19.24 4.68
CA ASN A 129 18.03 -20.16 3.54
C ASN A 129 17.29 -21.49 3.78
N TRP A 130 16.04 -21.59 3.33
CA TRP A 130 15.31 -22.86 3.41
C TRP A 130 16.03 -23.96 2.60
N THR A 131 16.10 -25.18 3.14
CA THR A 131 16.78 -26.31 2.49
C THR A 131 15.88 -27.53 2.29
N GLY A 132 15.87 -28.08 1.09
CA GLY A 132 15.27 -29.37 0.73
C GLY A 132 16.35 -30.41 0.49
N GLN A 133 16.14 -31.65 0.93
CA GLN A 133 17.13 -32.73 0.76
C GLN A 133 16.82 -33.60 -0.46
N PHE A 134 17.83 -34.21 -1.07
CA PHE A 134 17.63 -35.20 -2.14
C PHE A 134 18.73 -36.27 -2.18
N LEU A 135 18.49 -37.34 -2.94
CA LEU A 135 19.54 -38.25 -3.43
C LEU A 135 19.77 -38.01 -4.93
N PRO A 136 21.03 -38.07 -5.42
CA PRO A 136 21.32 -37.83 -6.83
C PRO A 136 20.48 -38.72 -7.76
N GLY A 137 19.88 -38.11 -8.78
CA GLY A 137 19.02 -38.77 -9.75
C GLY A 137 17.54 -38.92 -9.34
N GLU A 138 17.16 -38.55 -8.12
CA GLU A 138 15.75 -38.50 -7.72
C GLU A 138 14.97 -37.48 -8.56
N ARG A 139 13.74 -37.81 -8.96
CA ARG A 139 12.78 -36.83 -9.47
C ARG A 139 12.06 -36.20 -8.28
N ILE A 140 12.14 -34.88 -8.22
CA ILE A 140 11.57 -34.09 -7.14
C ILE A 140 10.53 -33.16 -7.74
N ARG A 141 9.34 -33.12 -7.16
CA ARG A 141 8.36 -32.09 -7.44
C ARG A 141 8.59 -30.91 -6.51
N LEU A 142 8.70 -29.72 -7.08
CA LEU A 142 8.71 -28.46 -6.36
C LEU A 142 7.41 -27.74 -6.70
N ARG A 143 6.61 -27.43 -5.68
CA ARG A 143 5.34 -26.74 -5.81
C ARG A 143 5.54 -25.28 -5.48
N PHE A 144 5.75 -24.47 -6.51
CA PHE A 144 5.92 -23.03 -6.36
C PHE A 144 4.58 -22.36 -6.16
N ILE A 145 4.50 -21.54 -5.12
CA ILE A 145 3.32 -20.75 -4.77
C ILE A 145 3.81 -19.34 -4.55
N ASN A 146 3.21 -18.36 -5.21
CA ASN A 146 3.49 -16.98 -4.90
C ASN A 146 2.41 -16.42 -3.97
N ALA A 147 2.73 -16.34 -2.69
CA ALA A 147 1.92 -15.74 -1.62
C ALA A 147 2.43 -14.33 -1.25
N ALA A 148 3.12 -13.67 -2.17
CA ALA A 148 3.58 -12.30 -1.97
C ALA A 148 2.43 -11.30 -2.15
N ALA A 149 2.42 -10.24 -1.35
CA ALA A 149 1.38 -9.22 -1.42
C ALA A 149 1.46 -8.40 -2.72
N MET A 150 2.68 -8.14 -3.21
CA MET A 150 2.90 -7.28 -4.39
C MET A 150 3.93 -7.83 -5.38
N SER A 151 4.72 -8.83 -4.99
CA SER A 151 5.93 -9.20 -5.74
C SER A 151 5.68 -10.24 -6.84
N PHE A 152 6.23 -9.97 -8.02
CA PHE A 152 6.47 -10.98 -9.05
C PHE A 152 7.88 -11.53 -8.94
N PHE A 153 8.06 -12.83 -9.19
CA PHE A 153 9.37 -13.46 -9.18
C PHE A 153 9.69 -14.12 -10.52
N ASP A 154 10.94 -13.96 -10.96
CA ASP A 154 11.54 -14.77 -11.99
C ASP A 154 12.36 -15.89 -11.31
N VAL A 155 11.88 -17.13 -11.43
CA VAL A 155 12.42 -18.30 -10.73
C VAL A 155 13.34 -19.08 -11.64
N ARG A 156 14.55 -19.38 -11.14
CA ARG A 156 15.55 -20.24 -11.82
C ARG A 156 16.31 -21.10 -10.84
N ILE A 157 16.84 -22.21 -11.33
CA ILE A 157 17.77 -23.07 -10.59
C ILE A 157 19.02 -23.26 -11.46
N PRO A 158 20.10 -22.49 -11.23
CA PRO A 158 21.28 -22.55 -12.08
C PRO A 158 21.81 -23.97 -12.23
N ASN A 159 22.05 -24.39 -13.47
CA ASN A 159 22.53 -25.73 -13.85
C ASN A 159 21.53 -26.88 -13.58
N LEU A 160 20.24 -26.59 -13.36
CA LEU A 160 19.19 -27.60 -13.22
C LEU A 160 17.95 -27.22 -14.03
N LYS A 161 17.63 -28.02 -15.05
CA LYS A 161 16.41 -27.86 -15.84
C LYS A 161 15.17 -28.14 -14.99
N MET A 162 14.13 -27.34 -15.22
CA MET A 162 12.81 -27.51 -14.61
C MET A 162 11.83 -27.99 -15.67
N THR A 163 10.98 -28.95 -15.33
CA THR A 163 9.88 -29.39 -16.20
C THR A 163 8.56 -29.01 -15.56
N VAL A 164 7.88 -27.99 -16.09
CA VAL A 164 6.56 -27.56 -15.62
C VAL A 164 5.54 -28.64 -15.96
N VAL A 165 4.77 -29.09 -14.97
CA VAL A 165 3.78 -30.18 -15.11
C VAL A 165 2.38 -29.80 -14.63
N ALA A 166 2.24 -28.71 -13.86
CA ALA A 166 0.95 -28.11 -13.54
C ALA A 166 1.09 -26.59 -13.42
N ALA A 167 -0.01 -25.88 -13.70
CA ALA A 167 -0.16 -24.45 -13.48
C ALA A 167 -1.50 -24.22 -12.76
N ASP A 168 -1.54 -23.41 -11.70
CA ASP A 168 -2.76 -23.11 -10.94
C ASP A 168 -3.48 -24.38 -10.42
N GLY A 169 -2.69 -25.36 -9.97
CA GLY A 169 -3.20 -26.68 -9.56
C GLY A 169 -3.71 -27.57 -10.71
N GLN A 170 -3.72 -27.11 -11.95
CA GLN A 170 -4.24 -27.84 -13.11
C GLN A 170 -3.10 -28.52 -13.91
N PRO A 171 -3.21 -29.82 -14.23
CA PRO A 171 -2.18 -30.53 -14.99
C PRO A 171 -2.01 -29.98 -16.42
N VAL A 172 -0.77 -29.73 -16.81
CA VAL A 172 -0.40 -29.31 -18.17
C VAL A 172 0.51 -30.33 -18.85
N GLN A 173 0.61 -30.27 -20.18
CA GLN A 173 1.61 -31.03 -20.92
C GLN A 173 3.01 -30.59 -20.45
N PRO A 174 3.95 -31.53 -20.17
CA PRO A 174 5.25 -31.18 -19.63
C PRO A 174 6.04 -30.20 -20.51
N VAL A 175 6.45 -29.06 -19.94
CA VAL A 175 7.28 -28.04 -20.62
C VAL A 175 8.64 -27.93 -19.93
N SER A 176 9.72 -28.21 -20.66
CA SER A 176 11.08 -28.04 -20.15
C SER A 176 11.56 -26.60 -20.28
N VAL A 177 11.97 -25.99 -19.18
CA VAL A 177 12.38 -24.58 -19.07
C VAL A 177 13.60 -24.41 -18.15
N ASP A 178 14.30 -23.28 -18.29
CA ASP A 178 15.36 -22.84 -17.37
C ASP A 178 14.85 -21.81 -16.36
N GLU A 179 13.79 -21.08 -16.72
CA GLU A 179 13.24 -19.98 -15.94
C GLU A 179 11.72 -19.91 -16.16
N PHE A 180 10.99 -19.40 -15.17
CA PHE A 180 9.61 -18.98 -15.35
C PHE A 180 9.31 -17.79 -14.46
N ARG A 181 8.39 -16.92 -14.91
CA ARG A 181 7.83 -15.86 -14.09
C ARG A 181 6.59 -16.37 -13.36
N ILE A 182 6.42 -15.96 -12.12
CA ILE A 182 5.25 -16.27 -11.30
C ILE A 182 4.70 -14.99 -10.66
N GLY A 183 3.44 -14.68 -10.96
CA GLY A 183 2.71 -13.55 -10.35
C GLY A 183 2.03 -13.92 -9.04
N ALA A 184 1.59 -12.91 -8.28
CA ALA A 184 0.87 -13.13 -7.03
C ALA A 184 -0.33 -14.07 -7.25
N ALA A 185 -0.50 -15.03 -6.35
CA ALA A 185 -1.44 -16.14 -6.39
C ALA A 185 -1.28 -17.18 -7.52
N GLU A 186 -0.40 -17.02 -8.49
CA GLU A 186 -0.11 -18.12 -9.42
C GLU A 186 0.60 -19.27 -8.70
N THR A 187 0.39 -20.48 -9.20
CA THR A 187 1.13 -21.67 -8.75
C THR A 187 1.70 -22.46 -9.92
N TYR A 188 2.87 -23.04 -9.74
CA TYR A 188 3.49 -23.93 -10.72
C TYR A 188 4.08 -25.17 -10.03
N ASP A 189 3.68 -26.36 -10.49
CA ASP A 189 4.39 -27.58 -10.13
C ASP A 189 5.48 -27.82 -11.18
N VAL A 190 6.73 -27.92 -10.73
CA VAL A 190 7.85 -28.29 -11.59
C VAL A 190 8.53 -29.56 -11.10
N VAL A 191 8.97 -30.40 -12.03
CA VAL A 191 9.78 -31.58 -11.75
C VAL A 191 11.23 -31.29 -12.10
N VAL A 192 12.13 -31.58 -11.16
CA VAL A 192 13.58 -31.46 -11.31
C VAL A 192 14.26 -32.80 -11.03
N GLN A 193 15.45 -32.99 -11.57
CA GLN A 193 16.25 -34.20 -11.34
C GLN A 193 17.71 -33.84 -11.03
N PRO A 194 18.03 -33.47 -9.77
CA PRO A 194 19.36 -33.03 -9.38
C PRO A 194 20.40 -34.16 -9.41
N GLN A 195 21.62 -33.85 -9.82
CA GLN A 195 22.74 -34.79 -9.99
C GLN A 195 23.95 -34.45 -9.13
N HIS A 196 24.21 -33.16 -8.90
CA HIS A 196 25.36 -32.66 -8.13
C HIS A 196 25.02 -32.54 -6.64
N ASP A 197 25.98 -32.11 -5.81
CA ASP A 197 25.82 -32.08 -4.35
C ASP A 197 24.86 -30.99 -3.84
N ALA A 198 24.71 -29.89 -4.58
CA ALA A 198 23.82 -28.82 -4.17
C ALA A 198 23.36 -27.97 -5.37
N TYR A 199 22.14 -27.44 -5.25
CA TYR A 199 21.56 -26.50 -6.20
C TYR A 199 20.88 -25.36 -5.43
N GLN A 200 20.94 -24.14 -5.95
CA GLN A 200 20.27 -22.99 -5.34
C GLN A 200 19.04 -22.62 -6.16
N ILE A 201 17.89 -22.56 -5.52
CA ILE A 201 16.67 -21.97 -6.07
C ILE A 201 16.80 -20.45 -5.88
N GLN A 202 16.70 -19.71 -6.99
CA GLN A 202 16.77 -18.26 -7.01
C GLN A 202 15.46 -17.71 -7.57
N ALA A 203 14.68 -17.04 -6.72
CA ALA A 203 13.50 -16.29 -7.12
C ALA A 203 13.82 -14.79 -7.06
N GLU A 204 14.11 -14.18 -8.20
CA GLU A 204 14.47 -12.77 -8.30
C GLU A 204 13.24 -11.91 -8.48
N SER A 205 13.06 -10.89 -7.63
CA SER A 205 12.02 -9.88 -7.78
C SER A 205 12.07 -9.21 -9.17
N ILE A 206 10.91 -8.86 -9.74
CA ILE A 206 10.82 -8.26 -11.07
C ILE A 206 11.52 -6.90 -11.18
N ASP A 207 11.53 -6.13 -10.10
CA ASP A 207 12.18 -4.82 -9.96
C ASP A 207 13.70 -4.92 -9.68
N ARG A 208 14.22 -6.15 -9.57
CA ARG A 208 15.63 -6.49 -9.34
C ARG A 208 16.18 -5.85 -8.07
N THR A 209 15.39 -5.86 -7.00
CA THR A 209 15.80 -5.34 -5.69
C THR A 209 16.34 -6.41 -4.76
N GLY A 210 15.97 -7.68 -4.99
CA GLY A 210 16.45 -8.79 -4.19
C GLY A 210 15.96 -10.16 -4.66
N PHE A 211 16.32 -11.17 -3.85
CA PHE A 211 16.05 -12.59 -4.12
C PHE A 211 15.38 -13.26 -2.92
N ALA A 212 14.41 -14.12 -3.18
CA ALA A 212 14.09 -15.22 -2.27
C ALA A 212 15.00 -16.42 -2.61
N LEU A 213 15.72 -16.93 -1.62
CA LEU A 213 16.72 -17.99 -1.81
C LEU A 213 16.37 -19.25 -1.03
N ALA A 214 16.57 -20.38 -1.69
CA ALA A 214 16.46 -21.71 -1.10
C ALA A 214 17.53 -22.63 -1.70
N SER A 215 17.80 -23.75 -1.04
CA SER A 215 18.80 -24.73 -1.51
C SER A 215 18.24 -26.14 -1.55
N LEU A 216 18.58 -26.88 -2.60
CA LEU A 216 18.46 -28.32 -2.63
C LEU A 216 19.83 -28.92 -2.32
N ILE A 217 19.89 -29.83 -1.36
CA ILE A 217 21.13 -30.40 -0.83
C ILE A 217 21.10 -31.93 -0.93
N ASN A 218 22.15 -32.51 -1.51
CA ASN A 218 22.36 -33.94 -1.50
C ASN A 218 22.54 -34.43 -0.06
N LYS A 219 21.70 -35.37 0.37
CA LYS A 219 21.72 -35.94 1.73
C LYS A 219 23.07 -36.59 2.09
N ASN A 220 23.82 -37.05 1.09
CA ASN A 220 25.12 -37.70 1.27
C ASN A 220 26.31 -36.73 1.18
N ALA A 221 26.08 -35.44 0.91
CA ALA A 221 27.15 -34.47 0.80
C ALA A 221 27.75 -34.17 2.18
N THR A 222 29.05 -34.40 2.33
CA THR A 222 29.80 -34.16 3.59
C THR A 222 30.48 -32.79 3.61
N HIS A 223 30.71 -32.19 2.44
CA HIS A 223 31.33 -30.87 2.29
C HIS A 223 30.55 -30.03 1.29
N LEU A 224 29.70 -29.13 1.79
CA LEU A 224 28.98 -28.19 0.94
C LEU A 224 29.85 -26.97 0.69
N LYS A 225 30.13 -26.71 -0.59
CA LYS A 225 30.70 -25.43 -0.99
C LYS A 225 29.63 -24.35 -0.84
N ALA A 226 29.97 -23.24 -0.20
CA ALA A 226 29.08 -22.08 -0.15
C ALA A 226 28.72 -21.64 -1.58
N PHE A 227 27.44 -21.35 -1.81
CA PHE A 227 27.01 -20.78 -3.08
C PHE A 227 27.62 -19.38 -3.25
N PRO A 228 28.04 -19.01 -4.47
CA PRO A 228 28.36 -17.61 -4.74
C PRO A 228 27.11 -16.76 -4.50
N ALA A 229 27.31 -15.52 -4.06
CA ALA A 229 26.20 -14.57 -3.96
C ALA A 229 25.51 -14.45 -5.33
N PRO A 230 24.17 -14.55 -5.38
CA PRO A 230 23.44 -14.41 -6.64
C PRO A 230 23.69 -13.02 -7.22
N VAL A 231 23.95 -12.96 -8.52
CA VAL A 231 24.17 -11.70 -9.23
C VAL A 231 22.82 -11.19 -9.72
N ALA A 232 22.39 -10.04 -9.21
CA ALA A 232 21.20 -9.36 -9.68
C ALA A 232 21.36 -8.92 -11.14
N ARG A 233 20.31 -9.08 -11.94
CA ARG A 233 20.26 -8.53 -13.29
C ARG A 233 20.26 -7.01 -13.25
N PRO A 234 20.66 -6.33 -14.34
CA PRO A 234 20.46 -4.90 -14.46
C PRO A 234 19.01 -4.54 -14.17
N ARG A 235 18.82 -3.39 -13.53
CA ARG A 235 17.52 -2.88 -13.18
C ARG A 235 16.57 -2.90 -14.39
N THR A 236 15.37 -3.42 -14.17
CA THR A 236 14.28 -3.41 -15.13
C THR A 236 13.65 -2.01 -15.21
N VAL A 237 13.38 -1.55 -16.43
CA VAL A 237 12.69 -0.30 -16.75
C VAL A 237 11.71 -0.64 -17.86
N LEU A 238 10.46 -0.18 -17.74
CA LEU A 238 9.44 -0.39 -18.76
C LEU A 238 9.80 0.38 -20.04
N THR A 239 9.42 -0.20 -21.17
CA THR A 239 9.64 0.37 -22.50
C THR A 239 8.32 0.60 -23.22
N MET A 240 8.34 1.40 -24.28
CA MET A 240 7.17 1.57 -25.15
C MET A 240 6.72 0.26 -25.81
N GLN A 241 7.63 -0.70 -25.95
CA GLN A 241 7.29 -2.04 -26.44
C GLN A 241 6.41 -2.79 -25.43
N ASP A 242 6.73 -2.68 -24.13
CA ASP A 242 5.90 -3.28 -23.08
C ASP A 242 4.49 -2.70 -23.09
N MET A 243 4.35 -1.43 -23.47
CA MET A 243 3.07 -0.72 -23.59
C MET A 243 2.28 -1.01 -24.88
N GLY A 244 2.71 -1.97 -25.71
CA GLY A 244 2.03 -2.30 -26.97
C GLY A 244 2.26 -1.28 -28.09
N HIS A 245 3.22 -0.35 -27.95
CA HIS A 245 3.50 0.72 -28.92
C HIS A 245 4.75 0.47 -29.79
N ALA A 246 5.11 -0.80 -30.01
CA ALA A 246 6.33 -1.22 -30.73
C ALA A 246 6.52 -0.63 -32.14
N HIS A 247 5.44 -0.16 -32.80
CA HIS A 247 5.50 0.35 -34.17
C HIS A 247 5.86 1.84 -34.32
N MET A 248 6.06 2.59 -33.24
CA MET A 248 6.42 4.03 -33.33
C MET A 248 7.90 4.36 -33.16
N SER A 249 8.76 3.38 -32.80
CA SER A 249 10.14 3.63 -32.35
C SER A 249 11.23 3.38 -33.41
N THR A 250 10.90 3.04 -34.65
CA THR A 250 11.89 2.99 -35.74
C THR A 250 11.85 4.27 -36.58
N PRO A 251 12.95 5.05 -36.68
CA PRO A 251 13.07 5.99 -37.77
C PRO A 251 13.20 5.16 -39.04
N ALA A 252 12.11 5.08 -39.80
CA ALA A 252 12.18 4.58 -41.17
C ALA A 252 13.26 5.39 -41.91
N GLN A 253 14.34 4.72 -42.31
CA GLN A 253 15.20 5.22 -43.36
C GLN A 253 14.32 5.44 -44.58
N ALA A 254 14.07 6.71 -44.90
CA ALA A 254 13.34 7.09 -46.10
C ALA A 254 14.11 6.57 -47.32
N PRO A 255 13.46 5.85 -48.25
CA PRO A 255 13.98 5.71 -49.60
C PRO A 255 13.81 7.07 -50.30
N ASP A 256 14.90 7.57 -50.87
CA ASP A 256 14.92 8.71 -51.79
C ASP A 256 13.80 8.60 -52.85
N MET A 257 12.94 9.61 -52.95
CA MET A 257 12.24 9.90 -54.20
C MET A 257 12.05 11.40 -54.42
N HIS A 258 12.37 11.78 -55.66
CA HIS A 258 12.41 13.11 -56.23
C HIS A 258 11.09 13.89 -56.18
N THR A 259 11.24 15.19 -55.94
CA THR A 259 10.44 16.37 -56.37
C THR A 259 9.17 16.15 -57.22
N THR A 260 8.05 16.73 -56.77
CA THR A 260 7.21 17.68 -57.56
C THR A 260 6.24 18.43 -56.63
N GLU A 261 6.04 19.73 -56.93
CA GLU A 261 5.31 20.74 -56.15
C GLU A 261 3.79 20.81 -56.43
N HIS A 262 3.09 21.61 -55.60
CA HIS A 262 1.70 22.14 -55.66
C HIS A 262 0.59 21.25 -55.06
N ASP A 263 -0.43 21.71 -54.32
CA ASP A 263 -0.92 23.05 -53.93
C ASP A 263 -1.85 22.90 -52.69
N SER A 264 -2.44 24.00 -52.22
CA SER A 264 -2.97 24.24 -50.87
C SER A 264 -4.50 24.24 -50.71
N MET A 265 -4.96 23.89 -49.47
CA MET A 265 -6.23 24.22 -48.75
C MET A 265 -7.55 23.51 -49.13
N PRO A 266 -8.61 23.52 -48.28
CA PRO A 266 -8.72 23.34 -46.82
C PRO A 266 -9.77 22.27 -46.41
N MET A 267 -9.90 22.05 -45.10
CA MET A 267 -10.88 21.17 -44.41
C MET A 267 -12.33 21.63 -44.60
N GLN A 268 -13.24 20.68 -44.89
CA GLN A 268 -14.66 20.81 -44.58
C GLN A 268 -15.23 19.45 -44.16
N GLU A 269 -15.87 19.46 -42.99
CA GLU A 269 -16.59 18.34 -42.39
C GLU A 269 -17.80 17.95 -43.25
N ASP A 270 -18.02 16.65 -43.43
CA ASP A 270 -19.39 16.14 -43.49
C ASP A 270 -19.46 14.68 -43.03
N HIS A 271 -20.41 14.44 -42.12
CA HIS A 271 -20.73 13.15 -41.53
C HIS A 271 -21.76 12.43 -42.38
N ALA A 272 -21.44 11.25 -42.94
CA ALA A 272 -22.33 10.08 -43.04
C ALA A 272 -21.73 9.03 -44.00
N HIS A 273 -21.98 7.76 -43.65
CA HIS A 273 -21.66 6.53 -44.38
C HIS A 273 -20.29 5.89 -44.11
N MET A 274 -20.27 5.02 -43.10
CA MET A 274 -19.40 3.84 -43.12
C MET A 274 -20.28 2.60 -42.94
N GLN A 275 -20.56 1.94 -44.06
CA GLN A 275 -21.12 0.59 -44.10
C GLN A 275 -20.06 -0.42 -43.69
N HIS A 276 -20.55 -1.47 -43.03
CA HIS A 276 -19.84 -2.64 -42.52
C HIS A 276 -18.71 -3.16 -43.43
N MET A 277 -17.51 -3.25 -42.88
CA MET A 277 -16.45 -4.18 -43.31
C MET A 277 -16.32 -5.28 -42.25
N PRO A 278 -16.11 -6.56 -42.62
CA PRO A 278 -15.99 -7.64 -41.65
C PRO A 278 -14.61 -7.58 -40.96
N MET A 279 -14.64 -7.46 -39.63
CA MET A 279 -13.50 -7.53 -38.71
C MET A 279 -12.98 -8.98 -38.59
N ALA A 280 -12.43 -9.54 -39.67
CA ALA A 280 -11.93 -10.92 -39.67
C ALA A 280 -10.42 -11.04 -39.99
N SER A 281 -9.67 -9.94 -39.97
CA SER A 281 -8.23 -9.96 -40.33
C SER A 281 -7.30 -9.23 -39.37
N MET A 282 -7.73 -8.91 -38.13
CA MET A 282 -6.85 -8.34 -37.10
C MET A 282 -6.40 -9.34 -36.03
N ASP A 283 -6.94 -10.56 -36.01
CA ASP A 283 -6.66 -11.55 -34.94
C ASP A 283 -5.41 -12.41 -35.18
N GLN A 284 -4.76 -12.33 -36.34
CA GLN A 284 -3.61 -13.19 -36.68
C GLN A 284 -2.23 -12.52 -36.50
N GLN A 285 -2.16 -11.29 -36.00
CA GLN A 285 -0.89 -10.54 -35.94
C GLN A 285 -0.25 -10.46 -34.55
N HIS A 286 -0.90 -10.98 -33.50
CA HIS A 286 -0.39 -10.86 -32.12
C HIS A 286 0.64 -11.93 -31.72
N ASP A 287 0.59 -13.15 -32.28
CA ASP A 287 1.47 -14.25 -31.84
C ASP A 287 2.75 -14.45 -32.68
N LEU A 288 2.81 -13.88 -33.88
CA LEU A 288 4.05 -13.91 -34.68
C LEU A 288 5.14 -12.97 -34.13
N HIS A 289 4.78 -12.04 -33.24
CA HIS A 289 5.74 -11.07 -32.69
C HIS A 289 6.56 -11.63 -31.52
N MET A 290 6.07 -12.66 -30.81
CA MET A 290 6.84 -13.34 -29.76
C MET A 290 7.97 -14.22 -30.34
N GLN A 291 7.84 -14.67 -31.59
CA GLN A 291 8.82 -15.55 -32.23
C GLN A 291 9.98 -14.81 -32.93
N HIS A 292 9.85 -13.50 -33.21
CA HIS A 292 10.90 -12.70 -33.86
C HIS A 292 11.95 -12.11 -32.90
N MET A 293 11.86 -12.38 -31.59
CA MET A 293 12.69 -11.76 -30.54
C MET A 293 14.10 -12.37 -30.37
N MET A 294 14.61 -13.15 -31.35
CA MET A 294 15.88 -13.89 -31.22
C MET A 294 17.06 -13.32 -32.02
N GLN A 295 16.98 -12.06 -32.47
CA GLN A 295 18.10 -11.42 -33.17
C GLN A 295 18.21 -9.94 -32.79
N ASN A 296 18.89 -9.65 -31.68
CA ASN A 296 19.85 -8.55 -31.65
C ASN A 296 20.91 -8.79 -30.57
N ASP A 297 22.14 -8.53 -30.96
CA ASP A 297 23.38 -8.87 -30.28
C ASP A 297 23.81 -7.67 -29.41
N ASP A 298 23.16 -7.44 -28.27
CA ASP A 298 23.75 -6.68 -27.15
C ASP A 298 23.01 -6.95 -25.81
N THR A 299 23.75 -6.86 -24.72
CA THR A 299 23.49 -7.46 -23.39
C THR A 299 22.36 -6.86 -22.52
N ARG A 300 21.31 -6.24 -23.08
CA ARG A 300 20.18 -5.75 -22.26
C ARG A 300 18.83 -5.84 -22.97
N VAL A 301 17.86 -6.47 -22.31
CA VAL A 301 16.45 -6.15 -22.53
C VAL A 301 15.82 -5.82 -21.17
N GLN A 302 15.21 -4.64 -21.12
CA GLN A 302 14.56 -4.03 -19.96
C GLN A 302 13.07 -4.00 -20.26
N GLY A 303 12.24 -4.50 -19.35
CA GLY A 303 10.79 -4.47 -19.53
C GLY A 303 10.04 -5.59 -18.82
N TRP A 304 8.72 -5.55 -18.91
CA TRP A 304 7.86 -6.64 -18.46
C TRP A 304 8.02 -7.87 -19.36
N SER A 305 8.00 -7.66 -20.69
CA SER A 305 7.95 -8.73 -21.71
C SER A 305 9.21 -9.59 -21.78
N ASN A 306 10.36 -9.08 -21.34
CA ASN A 306 11.62 -9.80 -21.36
C ASN A 306 12.20 -9.95 -19.96
N ALA A 307 12.26 -11.19 -19.47
CA ALA A 307 12.91 -11.48 -18.19
C ALA A 307 14.44 -11.23 -18.24
N ALA A 308 15.03 -10.95 -19.40
CA ALA A 308 16.48 -10.98 -19.66
C ALA A 308 17.07 -12.37 -19.40
N THR A 309 16.34 -13.40 -19.80
CA THR A 309 16.79 -14.79 -19.80
C THR A 309 18.04 -14.93 -20.66
N ALA A 310 19.05 -15.66 -20.17
CA ALA A 310 20.33 -15.77 -20.86
C ALA A 310 20.18 -16.45 -22.23
N LYS A 311 21.02 -16.04 -23.20
CA LYS A 311 21.01 -16.58 -24.57
C LYS A 311 21.12 -18.11 -24.55
N GLY A 312 20.20 -18.78 -25.23
CA GLY A 312 20.13 -20.24 -25.30
C GLY A 312 19.36 -20.92 -24.15
N MET A 313 18.92 -20.15 -23.15
CA MET A 313 17.99 -20.62 -22.11
C MET A 313 16.53 -20.33 -22.53
N LYS A 314 15.59 -21.13 -22.02
CA LYS A 314 14.15 -20.99 -22.26
C LYS A 314 13.44 -20.50 -21.01
N ALA A 315 12.78 -19.35 -21.11
CA ALA A 315 11.77 -18.95 -20.14
C ALA A 315 10.40 -19.51 -20.53
N LEU A 316 9.58 -19.88 -19.54
CA LEU A 316 8.20 -20.27 -19.75
C LEU A 316 7.38 -19.08 -20.30
N SER A 317 6.65 -19.32 -21.39
CA SER A 317 5.60 -18.41 -21.88
C SER A 317 4.23 -19.07 -21.70
N TYR A 318 3.16 -18.28 -21.58
CA TYR A 318 1.79 -18.81 -21.60
C TYR A 318 1.50 -19.60 -22.88
N ALA A 319 2.08 -19.24 -24.02
CA ALA A 319 1.93 -19.99 -25.27
C ALA A 319 2.49 -21.42 -25.21
N ASP A 320 3.42 -21.71 -24.28
CA ASP A 320 3.95 -23.06 -24.07
C ASP A 320 2.97 -23.99 -23.33
N LEU A 321 2.00 -23.42 -22.59
CA LEU A 321 1.10 -24.17 -21.75
C LEU A 321 -0.02 -24.81 -22.56
N ARG A 322 -0.24 -26.10 -22.33
CA ARG A 322 -1.32 -26.88 -22.94
C ARG A 322 -1.98 -27.73 -21.88
N ALA A 323 -3.31 -27.81 -21.88
CA ALA A 323 -4.00 -28.75 -21.02
C ALA A 323 -3.48 -30.18 -21.26
N ARG A 324 -3.23 -30.91 -20.16
CA ARG A 324 -2.81 -32.31 -20.27
C ARG A 324 -3.92 -33.21 -20.79
N THR A 325 -5.13 -32.98 -20.27
CA THR A 325 -6.35 -33.66 -20.70
C THR A 325 -7.13 -32.72 -21.60
N PRO A 326 -7.60 -33.17 -22.78
CA PRO A 326 -8.37 -32.32 -23.67
C PRO A 326 -9.60 -31.71 -22.98
N GLN A 327 -9.86 -30.44 -23.27
CA GLN A 327 -11.02 -29.73 -22.73
C GLN A 327 -12.32 -30.37 -23.19
N THR A 328 -13.28 -30.50 -22.28
CA THR A 328 -14.57 -31.14 -22.53
C THR A 328 -15.57 -30.19 -23.17
N ASP A 329 -15.58 -28.93 -22.75
CA ASP A 329 -16.41 -27.88 -23.33
C ASP A 329 -15.61 -27.10 -24.39
N LEU A 330 -16.00 -27.32 -25.65
CA LEU A 330 -15.42 -26.70 -26.85
C LEU A 330 -16.36 -25.69 -27.50
N ARG A 331 -17.46 -25.32 -26.84
CA ARG A 331 -18.42 -24.35 -27.38
C ARG A 331 -17.72 -23.01 -27.64
N ALA A 332 -18.15 -22.30 -28.67
CA ALA A 332 -17.81 -20.89 -28.80
C ALA A 332 -18.45 -20.10 -27.65
N PRO A 333 -17.86 -18.98 -27.20
CA PRO A 333 -18.51 -18.13 -26.20
C PRO A 333 -19.83 -17.55 -26.74
N ASP A 334 -20.85 -17.55 -25.90
CA ASP A 334 -22.17 -16.95 -26.17
C ASP A 334 -22.05 -15.43 -26.33
N ARG A 335 -21.15 -14.81 -25.55
CA ARG A 335 -20.80 -13.38 -25.63
C ARG A 335 -19.45 -13.08 -25.00
N GLU A 336 -19.00 -11.85 -25.24
CA GLU A 336 -17.80 -11.28 -24.63
C GLU A 336 -18.18 -10.33 -23.48
N ILE A 337 -17.38 -10.35 -22.42
CA ILE A 337 -17.39 -9.40 -21.32
C ILE A 337 -16.03 -8.71 -21.35
N GLU A 338 -16.02 -7.44 -21.77
CA GLU A 338 -14.82 -6.61 -21.68
C GLU A 338 -14.62 -6.14 -20.22
N ILE A 339 -13.39 -6.32 -19.74
CA ILE A 339 -12.95 -5.93 -18.40
C ILE A 339 -11.72 -5.03 -18.58
N ARG A 340 -11.92 -3.71 -18.46
CA ARG A 340 -10.86 -2.72 -18.59
C ARG A 340 -10.20 -2.48 -17.24
N LEU A 341 -8.90 -2.77 -17.15
CA LEU A 341 -8.09 -2.58 -15.94
C LEU A 341 -7.41 -1.22 -16.05
N GLY A 342 -7.79 -0.31 -15.15
CA GLY A 342 -7.30 1.06 -15.13
C GLY A 342 -6.81 1.46 -13.74
N GLY A 343 -6.28 2.66 -13.65
CA GLY A 343 -5.86 3.22 -12.38
C GLY A 343 -5.11 4.53 -12.55
N THR A 344 -4.98 5.24 -11.44
CA THR A 344 -4.24 6.49 -11.33
C THR A 344 -3.15 6.28 -10.31
N MET A 345 -1.90 6.18 -10.76
CA MET A 345 -0.76 6.04 -9.86
C MET A 345 -0.70 7.21 -8.89
N GLU A 346 -0.76 8.45 -9.38
CA GLU A 346 -0.68 9.68 -8.58
C GLU A 346 -1.59 9.70 -7.35
N ARG A 347 -2.78 9.12 -7.45
CA ARG A 347 -3.78 9.07 -6.38
C ARG A 347 -3.89 7.70 -5.72
N TYR A 348 -3.11 6.75 -6.23
CA TYR A 348 -3.15 5.34 -5.89
C TYR A 348 -4.59 4.79 -5.91
N ILE A 349 -5.30 5.03 -7.01
CA ILE A 349 -6.66 4.54 -7.26
C ILE A 349 -6.59 3.47 -8.33
N TRP A 350 -7.26 2.34 -8.10
CA TRP A 350 -7.23 1.21 -9.03
C TRP A 350 -8.65 0.78 -9.37
N THR A 351 -8.94 0.57 -10.65
CA THR A 351 -10.33 0.43 -11.14
C THR A 351 -10.51 -0.75 -12.07
N MET A 352 -11.74 -1.27 -12.08
CA MET A 352 -12.22 -2.21 -13.09
C MET A 352 -13.41 -1.56 -13.81
N ASN A 353 -13.34 -1.48 -15.14
CA ASN A 353 -14.31 -0.76 -15.97
C ASN A 353 -14.50 0.72 -15.56
N GLY A 354 -13.41 1.37 -15.13
CA GLY A 354 -13.42 2.78 -14.70
C GLY A 354 -14.07 3.03 -13.34
N GLN A 355 -14.44 1.98 -12.61
CA GLN A 355 -15.07 2.08 -11.29
C GLN A 355 -14.25 1.33 -10.24
N LYS A 356 -14.20 1.86 -9.01
CA LYS A 356 -13.70 1.12 -7.84
C LYS A 356 -14.77 0.14 -7.39
N PHE A 357 -14.38 -0.89 -6.64
CA PHE A 357 -15.30 -1.87 -6.07
C PHE A 357 -16.49 -1.26 -5.32
N SER A 358 -16.28 -0.17 -4.58
CA SER A 358 -17.34 0.57 -3.86
C SER A 358 -18.48 1.06 -4.77
N GLU A 359 -18.21 1.29 -6.05
CA GLU A 359 -19.13 1.86 -7.04
C GLU A 359 -19.44 0.89 -8.18
N ALA A 360 -18.68 -0.19 -8.30
CA ALA A 360 -18.72 -1.13 -9.42
C ALA A 360 -20.03 -1.92 -9.45
N LYS A 361 -20.64 -1.99 -10.63
CA LYS A 361 -21.74 -2.93 -10.88
C LYS A 361 -21.20 -4.35 -11.04
N PRO A 362 -21.82 -5.36 -10.38
CA PRO A 362 -21.45 -6.75 -10.57
C PRO A 362 -21.55 -7.19 -12.02
N LEU A 363 -20.56 -7.96 -12.47
CA LEU A 363 -20.62 -8.73 -13.70
C LEU A 363 -21.63 -9.87 -13.49
N GLN A 364 -22.53 -10.08 -14.44
CA GLN A 364 -23.56 -11.13 -14.33
C GLN A 364 -23.41 -12.12 -15.48
N VAL A 365 -23.51 -13.41 -15.18
CA VAL A 365 -23.51 -14.52 -16.13
C VAL A 365 -24.60 -15.53 -15.75
N LYS A 366 -25.14 -16.23 -16.74
CA LYS A 366 -26.13 -17.29 -16.49
C LYS A 366 -25.42 -18.59 -16.17
N TYR A 367 -26.00 -19.39 -15.30
CA TYR A 367 -25.52 -20.76 -15.07
C TYR A 367 -25.48 -21.55 -16.39
N GLY A 368 -24.32 -22.15 -16.70
CA GLY A 368 -24.03 -22.90 -17.92
C GLY A 368 -23.65 -22.04 -19.14
N GLU A 369 -23.72 -20.70 -19.03
CA GLU A 369 -23.26 -19.76 -20.07
C GLU A 369 -21.75 -19.88 -20.23
N ARG A 370 -21.30 -19.81 -21.48
CA ARG A 370 -19.88 -19.74 -21.80
C ARG A 370 -19.56 -18.34 -22.27
N VAL A 371 -18.75 -17.61 -21.51
CA VAL A 371 -18.39 -16.21 -21.84
C VAL A 371 -16.90 -16.08 -22.09
N ARG A 372 -16.53 -15.17 -22.99
CA ARG A 372 -15.15 -14.70 -23.09
C ARG A 372 -14.96 -13.54 -22.12
N LEU A 373 -14.09 -13.71 -21.14
CA LEU A 373 -13.59 -12.62 -20.32
C LEU A 373 -12.39 -12.02 -21.06
N LYS A 374 -12.50 -10.76 -21.49
CA LYS A 374 -11.44 -10.05 -22.20
C LYS A 374 -10.90 -8.94 -21.32
N PHE A 375 -9.73 -9.18 -20.73
CA PHE A 375 -9.03 -8.23 -19.89
C PHE A 375 -8.22 -7.28 -20.76
N ILE A 376 -8.54 -5.99 -20.72
CA ILE A 376 -7.83 -4.94 -21.44
C ILE A 376 -7.10 -4.11 -20.38
N ASN A 377 -5.77 -4.22 -20.32
CA ASN A 377 -4.99 -3.46 -19.37
C ASN A 377 -4.60 -2.10 -19.95
N GLU A 378 -5.29 -1.06 -19.50
CA GLU A 378 -5.04 0.33 -19.87
C GLU A 378 -4.06 1.00 -18.91
N SER A 379 -3.68 0.31 -17.84
CA SER A 379 -2.65 0.76 -16.90
C SER A 379 -1.26 0.28 -17.31
N MET A 380 -0.24 0.83 -16.64
CA MET A 380 1.16 0.57 -16.96
C MET A 380 1.80 -0.55 -16.12
N MET A 381 1.00 -1.22 -15.29
CA MET A 381 1.48 -2.31 -14.43
C MET A 381 0.79 -3.62 -14.79
N ALA A 382 1.48 -4.73 -14.60
CA ALA A 382 0.87 -6.03 -14.81
C ALA A 382 -0.08 -6.37 -13.66
N HIS A 383 -1.24 -6.93 -13.98
CA HIS A 383 -2.24 -7.32 -12.98
C HIS A 383 -2.47 -8.83 -13.03
N PRO A 384 -2.18 -9.59 -11.96
CA PRO A 384 -2.59 -10.98 -11.83
C PRO A 384 -4.07 -11.02 -11.49
N MET A 385 -4.92 -11.16 -12.50
CA MET A 385 -6.37 -11.21 -12.34
C MET A 385 -6.80 -12.59 -11.87
N HIS A 386 -7.38 -12.65 -10.67
CA HIS A 386 -7.84 -13.85 -10.02
C HIS A 386 -9.38 -13.91 -10.01
N LEU A 387 -9.93 -15.07 -10.36
CA LEU A 387 -11.36 -15.39 -10.28
C LEU A 387 -11.60 -16.46 -9.22
N HIS A 388 -12.54 -16.19 -8.31
CA HIS A 388 -12.98 -17.17 -7.31
C HIS A 388 -13.99 -18.15 -7.90
N GLY A 389 -14.11 -19.32 -7.25
CA GLY A 389 -15.16 -20.31 -7.51
C GLY A 389 -14.93 -21.21 -8.73
N MET A 390 -14.35 -20.68 -9.81
CA MET A 390 -14.26 -21.38 -11.10
C MET A 390 -12.86 -21.23 -11.73
N PHE A 391 -12.51 -22.18 -12.61
CA PHE A 391 -11.35 -22.06 -13.50
C PHE A 391 -11.76 -21.41 -14.82
N VAL A 392 -10.81 -20.73 -15.45
CA VAL A 392 -10.93 -20.18 -16.81
C VAL A 392 -9.95 -20.87 -17.75
N GLN A 393 -10.35 -21.05 -19.01
CA GLN A 393 -9.48 -21.56 -20.07
C GLN A 393 -8.76 -20.40 -20.74
N LEU A 394 -7.44 -20.30 -20.55
CA LEU A 394 -6.64 -19.20 -21.10
C LEU A 394 -6.54 -19.31 -22.63
N GLU A 395 -6.94 -18.27 -23.36
CA GLU A 395 -6.77 -18.20 -24.82
C GLU A 395 -5.32 -17.81 -25.16
N ASN A 396 -4.44 -18.80 -25.31
CA ASN A 396 -2.98 -18.64 -25.47
C ASN A 396 -2.45 -19.12 -26.84
N GLY A 397 -3.28 -19.05 -27.89
CA GLY A 397 -2.92 -19.49 -29.25
C GLY A 397 -2.98 -21.01 -29.48
N GLN A 398 -3.31 -21.80 -28.45
CA GLN A 398 -3.55 -23.24 -28.58
C GLN A 398 -4.92 -23.52 -29.20
N ALA A 399 -5.09 -24.72 -29.77
CA ALA A 399 -6.41 -25.18 -30.21
C ALA A 399 -7.39 -25.27 -29.01
N PRO A 400 -8.71 -25.05 -29.20
CA PRO A 400 -9.69 -25.02 -28.11
C PRO A 400 -9.63 -26.21 -27.14
N GLU A 401 -9.36 -27.41 -27.66
CA GLU A 401 -9.22 -28.63 -26.87
C GLU A 401 -7.95 -28.68 -26.00
N ASN A 402 -6.97 -27.82 -26.26
CA ASN A 402 -5.68 -27.78 -25.57
C ASN A 402 -5.50 -26.54 -24.67
N LEU A 403 -6.50 -25.66 -24.55
CA LEU A 403 -6.40 -24.46 -23.71
C LEU A 403 -6.17 -24.85 -22.25
N PRO A 404 -5.15 -24.32 -21.54
CA PRO A 404 -4.91 -24.66 -20.13
C PRO A 404 -5.93 -23.98 -19.21
N ASN A 405 -6.30 -24.67 -18.12
CA ASN A 405 -7.12 -24.09 -17.06
C ASN A 405 -6.23 -23.28 -16.10
N LYS A 406 -6.70 -22.08 -15.72
CA LYS A 406 -6.05 -21.15 -14.79
C LYS A 406 -7.09 -20.58 -13.83
N HIS A 407 -6.69 -20.18 -12.63
CA HIS A 407 -7.52 -19.37 -11.73
C HIS A 407 -6.98 -17.95 -11.60
N THR A 408 -5.72 -17.73 -11.96
CA THR A 408 -5.06 -16.42 -11.97
C THR A 408 -4.36 -16.22 -13.30
N ILE A 409 -4.63 -15.10 -13.98
CA ILE A 409 -4.03 -14.75 -15.28
C ILE A 409 -3.33 -13.41 -15.14
N ILE A 410 -2.04 -13.36 -15.47
CA ILE A 410 -1.34 -12.08 -15.53
C ILE A 410 -1.73 -11.36 -16.82
N VAL A 411 -2.21 -10.13 -16.68
CA VAL A 411 -2.50 -9.21 -17.78
C VAL A 411 -1.39 -8.16 -17.85
N PRO A 412 -0.46 -8.24 -18.82
CA PRO A 412 0.67 -7.32 -18.95
C PRO A 412 0.24 -5.85 -19.15
N PRO A 413 1.12 -4.86 -18.88
CA PRO A 413 0.87 -3.45 -19.18
C PRO A 413 0.45 -3.22 -20.63
N GLY A 414 -0.53 -2.37 -20.89
CA GLY A 414 -0.95 -1.98 -22.25
C GLY A 414 -1.44 -3.13 -23.16
N GLN A 415 -1.67 -4.33 -22.62
CA GLN A 415 -2.01 -5.52 -23.38
C GLN A 415 -3.41 -6.02 -23.10
N THR A 416 -3.91 -6.86 -24.00
CA THR A 416 -5.18 -7.57 -23.84
C THR A 416 -4.92 -9.06 -23.71
N VAL A 417 -5.54 -9.69 -22.71
CA VAL A 417 -5.52 -11.15 -22.51
C VAL A 417 -6.95 -11.62 -22.36
N SER A 418 -7.30 -12.73 -23.00
CA SER A 418 -8.65 -13.29 -22.92
C SER A 418 -8.65 -14.72 -22.38
N ALA A 419 -9.77 -15.09 -21.77
CA ALA A 419 -10.01 -16.43 -21.28
C ALA A 419 -11.49 -16.80 -21.40
N LEU A 420 -11.77 -18.08 -21.60
CA LEU A 420 -13.13 -18.61 -21.66
C LEU A 420 -13.54 -19.09 -20.27
N LEU A 421 -14.66 -18.58 -19.78
CA LEU A 421 -15.30 -19.03 -18.56
C LEU A 421 -16.55 -19.83 -18.93
N THR A 422 -16.68 -21.03 -18.37
CA THR A 422 -17.96 -21.73 -18.29
C THR A 422 -18.51 -21.51 -16.90
N ALA A 423 -19.65 -20.84 -16.78
CA ALA A 423 -20.21 -20.45 -15.49
C ALA A 423 -20.96 -21.62 -14.85
N ASP A 424 -20.25 -22.54 -14.20
CA ASP A 424 -20.77 -23.81 -13.68
C ASP A 424 -20.93 -23.86 -12.16
N GLU A 425 -20.65 -22.77 -11.46
CA GLU A 425 -20.80 -22.65 -10.00
C GLU A 425 -21.72 -21.46 -9.65
N VAL A 426 -22.94 -21.74 -9.19
CA VAL A 426 -23.92 -20.70 -8.79
C VAL A 426 -23.44 -19.97 -7.54
N GLY A 427 -23.47 -18.64 -7.56
CA GLY A 427 -23.06 -17.82 -6.41
C GLY A 427 -22.60 -16.41 -6.79
N GLU A 428 -22.13 -15.68 -5.78
CA GLU A 428 -21.40 -14.43 -5.94
C GLU A 428 -19.91 -14.69 -5.74
N TRP A 429 -19.12 -14.50 -6.79
CA TRP A 429 -17.69 -14.78 -6.78
C TRP A 429 -16.90 -13.49 -6.94
N ALA A 430 -15.81 -13.33 -6.19
CA ALA A 430 -14.93 -12.20 -6.38
C ALA A 430 -14.07 -12.38 -7.65
N ILE A 431 -13.88 -11.28 -8.37
CA ILE A 431 -12.89 -11.16 -9.44
C ILE A 431 -12.06 -9.92 -9.19
N HIS A 432 -10.75 -10.07 -9.02
CA HIS A 432 -9.90 -8.97 -8.58
C HIS A 432 -8.45 -9.13 -9.04
N CYS A 433 -7.72 -8.01 -9.01
CA CYS A 433 -6.27 -8.06 -9.08
C CYS A 433 -5.73 -8.68 -7.79
N HIS A 434 -4.75 -9.57 -7.89
CA HIS A 434 -4.12 -10.21 -6.74
C HIS A 434 -2.85 -9.48 -6.26
N LEU A 435 -2.61 -8.27 -6.76
CA LEU A 435 -1.75 -7.32 -6.05
C LEU A 435 -2.57 -6.70 -4.93
N LEU A 436 -2.21 -7.02 -3.69
CA LEU A 436 -3.00 -6.77 -2.49
C LEU A 436 -3.45 -5.32 -2.36
N TYR A 437 -2.56 -4.38 -2.65
CA TYR A 437 -2.87 -2.95 -2.54
C TYR A 437 -3.71 -2.42 -3.71
N HIS A 438 -3.68 -3.07 -4.89
CA HIS A 438 -4.59 -2.74 -5.98
C HIS A 438 -6.02 -3.17 -5.68
N MET A 439 -6.18 -4.41 -5.17
CA MET A 439 -7.46 -4.90 -4.68
C MET A 439 -8.02 -3.94 -3.61
N SER A 440 -7.19 -3.64 -2.60
CA SER A 440 -7.55 -2.78 -1.46
C SER A 440 -7.91 -1.34 -1.85
N ALA A 441 -7.35 -0.86 -2.95
CA ALA A 441 -7.61 0.48 -3.49
C ALA A 441 -8.72 0.52 -4.55
N GLY A 442 -9.30 -0.63 -4.92
CA GLY A 442 -10.54 -0.69 -5.69
C GLY A 442 -10.59 -1.63 -6.90
N MET A 443 -9.49 -2.28 -7.32
CA MET A 443 -9.48 -3.17 -8.50
C MET A 443 -10.03 -4.57 -8.17
N MET A 444 -11.32 -4.57 -7.82
CA MET A 444 -12.11 -5.74 -7.47
C MET A 444 -13.54 -5.54 -8.00
N ASN A 445 -14.19 -6.63 -8.36
CA ASN A 445 -15.61 -6.67 -8.71
C ASN A 445 -16.22 -8.03 -8.29
N LYS A 446 -17.54 -8.14 -8.39
CA LYS A 446 -18.28 -9.40 -8.22
C LYS A 446 -18.68 -9.96 -9.58
N LEU A 447 -18.55 -11.27 -9.73
CA LEU A 447 -19.13 -12.06 -10.82
C LEU A 447 -20.27 -12.90 -10.22
N ILE A 448 -21.50 -12.60 -10.63
CA ILE A 448 -22.71 -13.28 -10.17
C ILE A 448 -23.11 -14.33 -11.20
N VAL A 449 -23.22 -15.58 -10.76
CA VAL A 449 -23.71 -16.72 -11.55
C VAL A 449 -25.10 -17.10 -11.03
N ALA A 450 -26.14 -17.03 -11.88
CA ALA A 450 -27.52 -17.32 -11.49
C ALA A 450 -28.30 -18.11 -12.56
N HIS A 451 -29.33 -18.85 -12.15
CA HIS A 451 -30.24 -19.53 -13.07
C HIS A 451 -31.26 -18.55 -13.69
N THR A 452 -31.49 -18.66 -14.99
CA THR A 452 -32.65 -18.03 -15.67
C THR A 452 -33.87 -18.94 -15.61
N ASP A 453 -35.00 -18.44 -15.10
CA ASP A 453 -36.27 -19.14 -15.21
C ASP A 453 -36.73 -19.22 -16.67
N HIS A 454 -36.76 -20.44 -17.22
CA HIS A 454 -37.49 -20.76 -18.43
C HIS A 454 -38.99 -20.90 -18.13
N ASN A 455 -39.69 -19.78 -17.89
CA ASN A 455 -41.15 -19.69 -18.03
C ASN A 455 -41.61 -18.22 -17.93
N SER A 456 -41.57 -17.51 -19.05
CA SER A 456 -42.26 -16.21 -19.18
C SER A 456 -42.99 -16.04 -20.50
N ASP A 457 -43.50 -17.13 -21.08
CA ASP A 457 -44.45 -17.10 -22.19
C ASP A 457 -45.71 -17.89 -21.80
N THR A 458 -46.52 -17.32 -20.91
CA THR A 458 -47.97 -17.58 -20.77
C THR A 458 -48.54 -16.74 -19.63
N ALA A 459 -48.89 -15.50 -19.95
CA ALA A 459 -49.86 -14.76 -19.17
C ALA A 459 -51.26 -15.32 -19.46
N SER A 460 -51.85 -16.07 -18.52
CA SER A 460 -53.32 -16.08 -18.33
C SER A 460 -53.73 -16.62 -16.96
N SER A 461 -54.38 -15.77 -16.18
CA SER A 461 -55.52 -16.05 -15.30
C SER A 461 -55.60 -17.41 -14.60
N SER A 462 -55.45 -17.42 -13.27
CA SER A 462 -56.53 -17.89 -12.41
C SER A 462 -56.28 -17.59 -10.92
N THR A 463 -57.37 -17.21 -10.30
CA THR A 463 -57.60 -16.79 -8.92
C THR A 463 -57.65 -17.99 -7.98
N GLY A 464 -56.99 -17.86 -6.82
CA GLY A 464 -57.41 -18.42 -5.52
C GLY A 464 -57.43 -19.94 -5.32
N THR A 465 -56.79 -20.40 -4.24
CA THR A 465 -57.45 -21.00 -3.05
C THR A 465 -56.40 -21.66 -2.15
N ILE A 466 -56.44 -21.32 -0.86
CA ILE A 466 -55.71 -21.97 0.23
C ILE A 466 -56.44 -23.27 0.60
N ALA A 467 -55.75 -24.39 0.67
CA ALA A 467 -56.24 -25.59 1.34
C ALA A 467 -55.11 -26.36 2.04
N GLN A 468 -55.23 -26.48 3.36
CA GLN A 468 -54.50 -27.41 4.22
C GLN A 468 -55.19 -28.77 4.24
N THR A 469 -54.39 -29.85 4.28
CA THR A 469 -54.63 -31.21 4.83
C THR A 469 -53.44 -32.07 4.37
N SER A 470 -52.90 -33.11 5.02
CA SER A 470 -52.90 -33.69 6.37
C SER A 470 -52.03 -34.97 6.24
N ASN A 471 -51.21 -35.28 7.25
CA ASN A 471 -50.33 -36.44 7.42
C ASN A 471 -50.62 -37.77 6.66
N GLU A 472 -49.54 -38.40 6.16
CA GLU A 472 -49.28 -39.84 6.39
C GLU A 472 -47.76 -40.16 6.32
N GLN A 473 -47.29 -40.97 7.28
CA GLN A 473 -45.88 -41.33 7.53
C GLN A 473 -45.40 -42.50 6.65
N MET A 474 -44.16 -42.44 6.17
CA MET A 474 -43.34 -43.65 5.93
C MET A 474 -41.84 -43.32 6.07
N TYR A 475 -41.16 -44.06 6.95
CA TYR A 475 -39.75 -43.90 7.31
C TYR A 475 -38.80 -44.41 6.22
N THR A 476 -37.82 -43.59 5.81
CA THR A 476 -36.48 -44.04 5.36
C THR A 476 -35.43 -42.97 5.63
N HIS A 477 -34.24 -43.39 6.08
CA HIS A 477 -33.10 -42.54 6.43
C HIS A 477 -32.57 -41.73 5.23
N SER A 478 -32.46 -40.41 5.38
CA SER A 478 -31.69 -39.53 4.50
C SER A 478 -31.02 -38.42 5.30
N HIS A 479 -29.71 -38.24 5.09
CA HIS A 479 -28.94 -37.10 5.58
C HIS A 479 -29.63 -35.79 5.17
N ALA A 480 -29.86 -34.92 6.16
CA ALA A 480 -30.43 -33.61 5.93
C ALA A 480 -29.43 -32.73 5.17
N ILE A 481 -29.63 -32.63 3.85
CA ILE A 481 -29.18 -31.49 3.06
C ILE A 481 -30.20 -30.38 3.34
N MET A 482 -29.76 -29.27 3.94
CA MET A 482 -30.59 -28.07 3.97
C MET A 482 -30.79 -27.60 2.52
N PRO A 483 -32.03 -27.41 2.04
CA PRO A 483 -32.24 -26.82 0.73
C PRO A 483 -31.86 -25.33 0.77
N MET A 484 -30.87 -24.96 -0.04
CA MET A 484 -30.53 -23.57 -0.33
C MET A 484 -31.69 -22.92 -1.11
N PRO A 485 -32.05 -21.65 -0.85
CA PRO A 485 -33.09 -20.97 -1.61
C PRO A 485 -32.64 -20.75 -3.06
N THR A 486 -33.46 -21.21 -4.00
CA THR A 486 -33.30 -20.97 -5.44
C THR A 486 -33.64 -19.51 -5.74
N THR A 487 -32.63 -18.65 -5.86
CA THR A 487 -32.81 -17.27 -6.33
C THR A 487 -32.96 -17.27 -7.85
N THR A 488 -34.15 -16.91 -8.32
CA THR A 488 -34.45 -16.79 -9.75
C THR A 488 -34.35 -15.35 -10.21
N LEU A 489 -33.95 -15.15 -11.48
CA LEU A 489 -33.65 -13.84 -12.08
C LEU A 489 -34.81 -12.81 -12.13
N LYS A 490 -36.01 -13.14 -11.63
CA LYS A 490 -37.13 -12.19 -11.52
C LYS A 490 -37.18 -11.45 -10.18
N ASP A 491 -36.49 -11.91 -9.15
CA ASP A 491 -36.53 -11.27 -7.81
C ASP A 491 -35.49 -10.16 -7.62
N THR A 492 -34.65 -9.87 -8.62
CA THR A 492 -33.58 -8.84 -8.54
C THR A 492 -34.07 -7.40 -8.71
N HIS A 493 -35.39 -7.15 -8.74
CA HIS A 493 -35.98 -5.80 -8.73
C HIS A 493 -36.63 -5.40 -7.39
N LEU A 494 -36.58 -6.25 -6.37
CA LEU A 494 -36.94 -5.86 -5.00
C LEU A 494 -35.69 -5.36 -4.27
N ALA A 495 -35.83 -4.22 -3.59
CA ALA A 495 -34.75 -3.46 -2.96
C ALA A 495 -33.70 -4.34 -2.28
N TYR A 496 -32.47 -4.27 -2.81
CA TYR A 496 -31.27 -4.88 -2.24
C TYR A 496 -31.09 -4.31 -0.82
N GLN A 497 -31.52 -5.04 0.21
CA GLN A 497 -31.07 -4.78 1.58
C GLN A 497 -29.65 -5.34 1.66
N GLU A 498 -28.68 -4.43 1.56
CA GLU A 498 -27.26 -4.74 1.74
C GLU A 498 -27.07 -5.36 3.14
N SER A 499 -26.45 -6.54 3.20
CA SER A 499 -26.01 -7.11 4.47
C SER A 499 -24.84 -6.27 5.03
N ASP A 500 -24.70 -6.21 6.36
CA ASP A 500 -23.61 -5.48 7.03
C ASP A 500 -22.21 -5.93 6.54
N GLU A 501 -22.05 -7.20 6.15
CA GLU A 501 -20.82 -7.73 5.57
C GLU A 501 -20.51 -7.14 4.18
N ALA A 502 -21.53 -6.94 3.33
CA ALA A 502 -21.36 -6.35 2.00
C ALA A 502 -21.05 -4.84 2.04
N GLN A 503 -21.51 -4.14 3.08
CA GLN A 503 -21.05 -2.77 3.37
C GLN A 503 -19.60 -2.77 3.87
N HIS A 504 -19.27 -3.66 4.80
CA HIS A 504 -17.91 -3.77 5.34
C HIS A 504 -16.84 -4.02 4.28
N HIS A 505 -17.13 -4.83 3.26
CA HIS A 505 -16.20 -5.05 2.15
C HIS A 505 -16.03 -3.84 1.23
N ARG A 506 -17.06 -3.03 1.01
CA ARG A 506 -16.93 -1.80 0.21
C ARG A 506 -16.16 -0.72 0.94
N ASP A 507 -16.32 -0.63 2.26
CA ASP A 507 -15.53 0.28 3.09
C ASP A 507 -14.04 -0.10 3.13
N GLN A 508 -13.70 -1.37 2.88
CA GLN A 508 -12.32 -1.87 2.86
C GLN A 508 -11.64 -1.81 1.49
N HIS A 509 -12.39 -1.65 0.40
CA HIS A 509 -11.90 -1.76 -0.97
C HIS A 509 -12.37 -0.56 -1.81
N GLY A 510 -11.67 0.58 -1.69
CA GLY A 510 -11.90 1.80 -2.47
C GLY A 510 -12.89 2.82 -1.89
N GLY A 511 -13.47 2.55 -0.71
CA GLY A 511 -14.42 3.43 -0.01
C GLY A 511 -13.86 4.18 1.21
N GLN A 512 -12.57 4.05 1.52
CA GLN A 512 -11.98 4.58 2.75
C GLN A 512 -11.92 6.12 2.80
N TRP A 513 -11.86 6.65 4.02
CA TRP A 513 -11.54 8.05 4.30
C TRP A 513 -10.07 8.21 4.69
N TYR A 514 -9.44 9.25 4.17
CA TYR A 514 -8.04 9.60 4.40
C TYR A 514 -7.90 11.03 4.89
N GLN A 515 -6.90 11.26 5.74
CA GLN A 515 -6.48 12.60 6.15
C GLN A 515 -4.97 12.71 6.14
N ALA A 516 -4.45 13.80 5.58
CA ALA A 516 -3.05 14.17 5.70
C ALA A 516 -2.88 15.65 6.01
N THR A 517 -1.72 15.98 6.59
CA THR A 517 -1.30 17.33 6.91
C THR A 517 0.17 17.51 6.53
N GLN A 518 0.43 18.53 5.72
CA GLN A 518 1.74 18.99 5.31
C GLN A 518 2.02 20.36 5.92
N VAL A 519 3.25 20.53 6.41
CA VAL A 519 3.75 21.77 6.99
C VAL A 519 5.12 22.04 6.40
N ASP A 520 5.24 23.18 5.74
CA ASP A 520 6.48 23.68 5.18
C ASP A 520 6.84 24.97 5.91
N THR A 521 8.09 25.12 6.35
CA THR A 521 8.55 26.33 7.01
C THR A 521 9.95 26.67 6.54
N GLN A 522 10.15 27.92 6.12
CA GLN A 522 11.40 28.41 5.58
C GLN A 522 11.75 29.80 6.11
N TRP A 523 13.05 30.03 6.22
CA TRP A 523 13.63 31.34 6.47
C TRP A 523 14.41 31.79 5.25
N MET A 524 14.04 32.94 4.70
CA MET A 524 14.58 33.50 3.47
C MET A 524 15.24 34.86 3.76
N VAL A 525 16.31 35.18 3.05
CA VAL A 525 16.96 36.49 3.09
C VAL A 525 17.09 37.02 1.67
N ASN A 526 16.72 38.28 1.48
CA ASN A 526 16.84 38.93 0.18
C ASN A 526 18.21 39.59 -0.04
N THR A 527 18.52 39.98 -1.27
CA THR A 527 19.75 40.70 -1.63
C THR A 527 19.94 42.04 -0.92
N HIS A 528 18.88 42.57 -0.30
CA HIS A 528 18.90 43.79 0.52
C HIS A 528 19.10 43.50 2.01
N SER A 529 19.44 42.26 2.39
CA SER A 529 19.69 41.80 3.76
C SER A 529 18.49 41.91 4.70
N LYS A 530 17.25 41.86 4.17
CA LYS A 530 16.04 41.68 4.98
C LYS A 530 15.69 40.20 5.04
N GLY A 531 15.41 39.70 6.24
CA GLY A 531 14.92 38.34 6.48
C GLY A 531 13.38 38.25 6.43
N ALA A 532 12.88 37.08 6.05
CA ALA A 532 11.47 36.72 6.10
C ALA A 532 11.31 35.26 6.57
N VAL A 533 10.30 35.01 7.40
CA VAL A 533 9.83 33.66 7.74
C VAL A 533 8.55 33.41 6.96
N GLN A 534 8.52 32.29 6.24
CA GLN A 534 7.35 31.82 5.50
C GLN A 534 6.98 30.43 6.00
N SER A 535 5.70 30.23 6.31
CA SER A 535 5.14 28.95 6.73
C SER A 535 3.89 28.65 5.94
N GLU A 536 3.78 27.42 5.47
CA GLU A 536 2.63 26.91 4.74
C GLU A 536 2.11 25.63 5.41
N LEU A 537 0.80 25.56 5.60
CA LEU A 537 0.08 24.40 6.11
C LEU A 537 -0.95 23.99 5.07
N ARG A 538 -0.87 22.74 4.58
CA ARG A 538 -1.93 22.12 3.77
C ARG A 538 -2.47 20.92 4.54
N SER A 539 -3.78 20.84 4.71
CA SER A 539 -4.41 19.68 5.32
C SER A 539 -5.64 19.29 4.53
N TRP A 540 -5.84 17.98 4.31
CA TRP A 540 -7.00 17.47 3.59
C TRP A 540 -7.64 16.28 4.28
N TRP A 541 -8.94 16.14 4.10
CA TRP A 541 -9.78 15.08 4.68
C TRP A 541 -10.83 14.64 3.67
N GLY A 542 -10.96 13.35 3.40
CA GLY A 542 -12.02 12.87 2.51
C GLY A 542 -11.73 11.51 1.88
N THR A 543 -12.52 11.16 0.87
CA THR A 543 -12.33 9.96 0.07
C THR A 543 -11.38 10.23 -1.11
N ASP A 544 -11.17 9.23 -1.95
CA ASP A 544 -10.40 9.36 -3.19
C ASP A 544 -10.94 10.46 -4.14
N GLU A 545 -12.26 10.67 -4.15
CA GLU A 545 -12.93 11.56 -5.11
C GLU A 545 -13.36 12.90 -4.51
N ASN A 546 -13.66 12.95 -3.22
CA ASN A 546 -14.22 14.12 -2.55
C ASN A 546 -13.39 14.43 -1.31
N LYS A 547 -12.75 15.61 -1.29
CA LYS A 547 -11.85 16.03 -0.21
C LYS A 547 -12.19 17.44 0.24
N LEU A 548 -12.07 17.68 1.52
CA LEU A 548 -12.04 19.02 2.11
C LEU A 548 -10.58 19.40 2.33
N TYR A 549 -10.17 20.57 1.84
CA TYR A 549 -8.83 21.12 2.02
C TYR A 549 -8.89 22.36 2.92
N LEU A 550 -7.89 22.48 3.79
CA LEU A 550 -7.55 23.68 4.54
C LEU A 550 -6.12 24.06 4.15
N LYS A 551 -5.93 25.23 3.56
CA LYS A 551 -4.62 25.80 3.25
C LYS A 551 -4.41 27.04 4.13
N ALA A 552 -3.24 27.19 4.73
CA ALA A 552 -2.88 28.38 5.48
C ALA A 552 -1.44 28.79 5.18
N GLU A 553 -1.25 30.00 4.69
CA GLU A 553 0.04 30.63 4.43
C GLU A 553 0.25 31.78 5.42
N LEU A 554 1.43 31.83 6.02
CA LEU A 554 1.87 32.88 6.93
C LEU A 554 3.23 33.38 6.44
N GLU A 555 3.34 34.68 6.17
CA GLU A 555 4.61 35.31 5.80
C GLU A 555 4.87 36.50 6.72
N LYS A 556 6.10 36.60 7.22
CA LYS A 556 6.51 37.64 8.15
C LYS A 556 7.91 38.13 7.81
N GLU A 557 7.98 39.33 7.24
CA GLU A 557 9.23 40.04 7.02
C GLU A 557 9.67 40.86 8.24
N GLU A 558 10.97 41.06 8.42
CA GLU A 558 11.57 41.74 9.58
C GLU A 558 11.11 43.21 9.78
N SER A 559 10.55 43.85 8.74
CA SER A 559 10.14 45.27 8.78
C SER A 559 8.70 45.52 8.31
N GLU A 560 7.95 44.46 8.01
CA GLU A 560 6.54 44.54 7.63
C GLU A 560 5.68 43.81 8.65
N SER A 561 4.37 44.05 8.64
CA SER A 561 3.39 43.26 9.39
C SER A 561 3.26 41.85 8.78
N ALA A 562 2.70 40.91 9.53
CA ALA A 562 2.55 39.53 9.04
C ALA A 562 1.39 39.48 8.02
N SER A 563 1.61 38.87 6.86
CA SER A 563 0.53 38.50 5.94
C SER A 563 0.01 37.10 6.27
N ARG A 564 -1.30 36.93 6.18
CA ARG A 564 -2.00 35.68 6.51
C ARG A 564 -3.02 35.39 5.41
N ASN A 565 -2.93 34.20 4.84
CA ASN A 565 -3.92 33.71 3.91
C ASN A 565 -4.40 32.35 4.39
N ILE A 566 -5.70 32.21 4.64
CA ILE A 566 -6.32 30.96 5.07
C ILE A 566 -7.45 30.65 4.11
N SER A 567 -7.43 29.49 3.48
CA SER A 567 -8.48 29.06 2.58
C SER A 567 -9.02 27.68 2.94
N MET A 568 -10.31 27.49 2.68
CA MET A 568 -11.01 26.23 2.88
C MET A 568 -11.73 25.87 1.58
N HIS A 569 -11.38 24.73 0.99
CA HIS A 569 -11.83 24.32 -0.34
C HIS A 569 -12.51 22.95 -0.26
N TYR A 570 -13.69 22.80 -0.87
CA TYR A 570 -14.22 21.50 -1.27
C TYR A 570 -13.64 21.11 -2.63
N SER A 571 -12.98 19.96 -2.71
CA SER A 571 -12.34 19.41 -3.90
C SER A 571 -13.10 18.19 -4.39
N ARG A 572 -13.39 18.16 -5.69
CA ARG A 572 -13.98 17.00 -6.36
C ARG A 572 -13.14 16.61 -7.57
N MET A 573 -12.81 15.32 -7.66
CA MET A 573 -12.15 14.74 -8.82
C MET A 573 -13.07 14.78 -10.05
N ILE A 574 -12.56 15.32 -11.15
CA ILE A 574 -13.28 15.42 -12.44
C ILE A 574 -12.62 14.58 -13.54
N SER A 575 -11.34 14.24 -13.36
CA SER A 575 -10.58 13.31 -14.18
C SER A 575 -9.42 12.74 -13.36
N ASP A 576 -8.78 11.67 -13.83
CA ASP A 576 -7.66 10.99 -13.17
C ASP A 576 -6.59 11.95 -12.62
N PHE A 577 -6.34 13.07 -13.31
CA PHE A 577 -5.27 13.99 -12.98
C PHE A 577 -5.74 15.36 -12.47
N TRP A 578 -7.05 15.63 -12.42
CA TRP A 578 -7.56 16.97 -12.10
C TRP A 578 -8.75 16.96 -11.15
N ASP A 579 -8.69 17.88 -10.20
CA ASP A 579 -9.77 18.26 -9.29
C ASP A 579 -10.29 19.65 -9.64
N ILE A 580 -11.60 19.82 -9.52
CA ILE A 580 -12.21 21.13 -9.36
C ILE A 580 -12.40 21.42 -7.87
N GLN A 581 -12.01 22.60 -7.45
CA GLN A 581 -12.08 23.08 -6.08
C GLN A 581 -12.96 24.32 -6.01
N THR A 582 -13.75 24.43 -4.94
CA THR A 582 -14.51 25.64 -4.64
C THR A 582 -14.52 25.92 -3.15
N GLY A 583 -14.49 27.18 -2.74
CA GLY A 583 -14.35 27.49 -1.34
C GLY A 583 -14.32 28.96 -1.01
N LEU A 584 -13.81 29.24 0.18
CA LEU A 584 -13.61 30.59 0.70
C LEU A 584 -12.16 30.79 1.07
N ARG A 585 -11.66 31.99 0.82
CA ARG A 585 -10.32 32.45 1.23
C ARG A 585 -10.45 33.70 2.08
N TYR A 586 -9.86 33.67 3.25
CA TYR A 586 -9.64 34.82 4.11
C TYR A 586 -8.20 35.31 3.95
N ARG A 587 -8.03 36.58 3.61
CA ARG A 587 -6.71 37.22 3.50
C ARG A 587 -6.63 38.43 4.42
N ASP A 588 -5.51 38.53 5.13
CA ASP A 588 -5.14 39.65 5.98
C ASP A 588 -3.70 40.04 5.63
N ASP A 589 -3.58 41.04 4.76
CA ASP A 589 -2.32 41.63 4.33
C ASP A 589 -2.12 42.93 5.07
N ALA A 590 -1.57 42.86 6.28
CA ALA A 590 -1.40 44.04 7.12
C ALA A 590 -0.34 45.04 6.56
N SER A 591 0.37 44.73 5.47
CA SER A 591 1.38 45.61 4.83
C SER A 591 0.87 46.32 3.58
N GLU A 592 -0.28 45.89 3.05
CA GLU A 592 -1.03 46.58 2.01
C GLU A 592 -2.27 47.23 2.62
N SER A 593 -2.70 48.32 2.02
CA SER A 593 -3.82 49.14 2.48
C SER A 593 -5.18 48.37 2.51
N ALA A 594 -5.29 47.22 1.84
CA ALA A 594 -6.50 46.40 1.84
C ALA A 594 -6.66 45.58 3.14
N HIS A 595 -7.44 46.12 4.09
CA HIS A 595 -7.90 45.40 5.29
C HIS A 595 -8.63 44.09 4.95
N GLU A 596 -8.48 43.11 5.86
CA GLU A 596 -9.21 41.82 5.97
C GLU A 596 -10.30 41.60 4.90
N ALA A 597 -10.06 40.67 3.98
CA ALA A 597 -11.00 40.36 2.91
C ALA A 597 -11.37 38.88 2.87
N LEU A 598 -12.63 38.63 2.56
CA LEU A 598 -13.16 37.29 2.30
C LEU A 598 -13.48 37.18 0.80
N ASP A 599 -12.81 36.26 0.13
CA ASP A 599 -12.96 35.98 -1.29
C ASP A 599 -13.61 34.60 -1.48
N GLY A 600 -14.48 34.48 -2.48
CA GLY A 600 -14.84 33.18 -3.05
C GLY A 600 -13.73 32.68 -3.96
N VAL A 601 -13.47 31.37 -3.95
CA VAL A 601 -12.47 30.74 -4.83
C VAL A 601 -13.10 29.63 -5.66
N ILE A 602 -12.70 29.57 -6.92
CA ILE A 602 -12.84 28.40 -7.79
C ILE A 602 -11.44 28.06 -8.28
N ALA A 603 -11.00 26.83 -8.07
CA ALA A 603 -9.66 26.39 -8.41
C ALA A 603 -9.67 25.09 -9.20
N LEU A 604 -8.63 24.88 -9.99
CA LEU A 604 -8.33 23.64 -10.70
C LEU A 604 -6.97 23.17 -10.20
N HIS A 605 -6.93 21.99 -9.57
CA HIS A 605 -5.73 21.44 -8.94
C HIS A 605 -5.43 20.07 -9.54
N GLY A 606 -4.18 19.78 -9.89
CA GLY A 606 -3.85 18.49 -10.47
C GLY A 606 -2.47 18.38 -11.10
N LEU A 607 -2.25 17.27 -11.81
CA LEU A 607 -0.99 16.94 -12.46
C LEU A 607 -1.07 17.22 -13.97
N ALA A 608 -0.45 18.31 -14.40
CA ALA A 608 -0.30 18.67 -15.80
C ALA A 608 0.73 17.75 -16.51
N PRO A 609 0.74 17.69 -17.87
CA PRO A 609 1.72 16.90 -18.60
C PRO A 609 3.16 17.21 -18.17
N TYR A 610 4.05 16.23 -18.26
CA TYR A 610 5.44 16.33 -17.76
C TYR A 610 5.59 16.40 -16.24
N PHE A 611 4.60 15.90 -15.48
CA PHE A 611 4.61 15.85 -14.02
C PHE A 611 4.73 17.22 -13.38
N PHE A 612 4.03 18.21 -13.93
CA PHE A 612 3.90 19.51 -13.30
C PHE A 612 2.67 19.49 -12.39
N GLU A 613 2.89 19.47 -11.08
CA GLU A 613 1.81 19.77 -10.14
C GLU A 613 1.39 21.23 -10.36
N THR A 614 0.10 21.47 -10.49
CA THR A 614 -0.45 22.76 -10.90
C THR A 614 -1.70 23.10 -10.09
N ASP A 615 -1.69 24.27 -9.47
CA ASP A 615 -2.84 24.93 -8.83
C ASP A 615 -3.18 26.20 -9.62
N LEU A 616 -4.36 26.24 -10.21
CA LEU A 616 -4.91 27.41 -10.92
C LEU A 616 -6.14 27.91 -10.16
N SER A 617 -6.08 29.08 -9.52
CA SER A 617 -7.16 29.59 -8.68
C SER A 617 -7.68 30.94 -9.17
N LEU A 618 -9.01 31.04 -9.33
CA LEU A 618 -9.73 32.28 -9.57
C LEU A 618 -10.40 32.73 -8.28
N TYR A 619 -10.10 33.95 -7.85
CA TYR A 619 -10.64 34.59 -6.65
C TYR A 619 -11.60 35.70 -7.03
N VAL A 620 -12.73 35.78 -6.33
CA VAL A 620 -13.73 36.84 -6.49
C VAL A 620 -14.10 37.35 -5.10
N GLY A 621 -13.85 38.63 -4.85
CA GLY A 621 -13.99 39.26 -3.54
C GLY A 621 -14.91 40.47 -3.53
N ALA A 622 -15.04 41.09 -2.35
CA ALA A 622 -15.74 42.36 -2.19
C ALA A 622 -15.09 43.47 -3.05
N HIS A 623 -15.83 44.57 -3.28
CA HIS A 623 -15.35 45.73 -4.04
C HIS A 623 -14.86 45.38 -5.46
N GLY A 624 -15.48 44.38 -6.10
CA GLY A 624 -15.14 43.98 -7.47
C GLY A 624 -13.77 43.33 -7.64
N TYR A 625 -13.14 42.89 -6.54
CA TYR A 625 -11.86 42.18 -6.60
C TYR A 625 -11.99 40.89 -7.41
N THR A 626 -11.14 40.74 -8.42
CA THR A 626 -10.97 39.51 -9.19
C THR A 626 -9.49 39.24 -9.35
N GLY A 627 -9.02 38.10 -8.85
CA GLY A 627 -7.62 37.68 -8.91
C GLY A 627 -7.46 36.31 -9.56
N LEU A 628 -6.36 36.10 -10.25
CA LEU A 628 -5.93 34.81 -10.79
C LEU A 628 -4.59 34.44 -10.18
N SER A 629 -4.48 33.24 -9.62
CA SER A 629 -3.24 32.69 -9.10
C SER A 629 -2.88 31.41 -9.85
N VAL A 630 -1.62 31.28 -10.23
CA VAL A 630 -1.05 30.10 -10.86
C VAL A 630 0.15 29.67 -10.05
N GLU A 631 0.13 28.46 -9.53
CA GLU A 631 1.28 27.80 -8.91
C GLU A 631 1.57 26.52 -9.69
N THR A 632 2.82 26.32 -10.08
CA THR A 632 3.25 25.07 -10.71
C THR A 632 4.65 24.68 -10.28
N GLU A 633 4.82 23.38 -10.03
CA GLU A 633 6.08 22.82 -9.57
C GLU A 633 6.34 21.43 -10.16
N ARG A 634 7.60 21.00 -10.11
CA ARG A 634 8.00 19.69 -10.62
C ARG A 634 9.24 19.19 -9.90
N ASP A 635 9.23 17.93 -9.49
CA ASP A 635 10.42 17.29 -8.94
C ASP A 635 11.37 16.77 -10.04
N VAL A 636 12.66 17.06 -9.87
CA VAL A 636 13.77 16.57 -10.71
C VAL A 636 14.85 15.96 -9.83
N LEU A 637 15.06 14.66 -9.97
CA LEU A 637 16.00 13.93 -9.13
C LEU A 637 17.43 14.04 -9.67
N LEU A 638 18.32 14.63 -8.87
CA LEU A 638 19.77 14.51 -9.09
C LEU A 638 20.29 13.17 -8.59
N THR A 639 19.79 12.74 -7.43
CA THR A 639 19.99 11.41 -6.85
C THR A 639 18.68 10.93 -6.22
N GLN A 640 18.62 9.71 -5.70
CA GLN A 640 17.42 9.22 -4.97
C GLN A 640 17.13 10.00 -3.69
N LYS A 641 18.05 10.86 -3.21
CA LYS A 641 17.88 11.68 -2.00
C LYS A 641 18.01 13.18 -2.24
N ILE A 642 18.50 13.60 -3.41
CA ILE A 642 18.69 15.01 -3.73
C ILE A 642 17.72 15.35 -4.86
N VAL A 643 16.72 16.16 -4.53
CA VAL A 643 15.64 16.55 -5.43
C VAL A 643 15.72 18.05 -5.66
N ILE A 644 15.72 18.47 -6.92
CA ILE A 644 15.56 19.86 -7.31
C ILE A 644 14.12 20.04 -7.76
N LYS A 645 13.42 20.98 -7.12
CA LYS A 645 12.07 21.39 -7.45
C LYS A 645 12.08 22.80 -8.06
N PRO A 646 12.13 22.93 -9.39
CA PRO A 646 11.71 24.16 -10.04
C PRO A 646 10.24 24.47 -9.74
N TYR A 647 9.97 25.74 -9.43
CA TYR A 647 8.60 26.21 -9.22
C TYR A 647 8.37 27.62 -9.80
N LEU A 648 7.10 27.91 -10.04
CA LEU A 648 6.58 29.18 -10.51
C LEU A 648 5.26 29.47 -9.79
N LYS A 649 5.18 30.58 -9.06
CA LYS A 649 3.96 31.14 -8.48
C LYS A 649 3.75 32.53 -9.05
N ALA A 650 2.56 32.81 -9.58
CA ALA A 650 2.21 34.09 -10.18
C ALA A 650 0.79 34.50 -9.77
N ASP A 651 0.66 35.69 -9.18
CA ASP A 651 -0.60 36.28 -8.77
C ASP A 651 -0.90 37.52 -9.62
N ILE A 652 -2.07 37.51 -10.26
CA ILE A 652 -2.51 38.52 -11.23
C ILE A 652 -3.83 39.10 -10.73
N VAL A 653 -3.88 40.42 -10.55
CA VAL A 653 -5.11 41.15 -10.22
C VAL A 653 -5.76 41.61 -11.52
N ILE A 654 -6.94 41.07 -11.82
CA ILE A 654 -7.71 41.40 -13.04
C ILE A 654 -8.49 42.70 -12.83
N SER A 655 -9.14 42.83 -11.67
CA SER A 655 -9.91 44.01 -11.28
C SER A 655 -9.86 44.17 -9.77
N ASP A 656 -9.78 45.42 -9.31
CA ASP A 656 -9.93 45.80 -7.91
C ASP A 656 -10.49 47.23 -7.89
N GLN A 657 -11.69 47.40 -7.30
CA GLN A 657 -12.36 48.71 -7.18
C GLN A 657 -12.37 49.21 -5.73
N SER A 658 -11.52 48.66 -4.86
CA SER A 658 -11.37 49.14 -3.49
C SER A 658 -10.80 50.56 -3.45
N SER A 659 -11.04 51.29 -2.35
CA SER A 659 -10.57 52.67 -2.17
C SER A 659 -9.04 52.82 -2.20
N GLU A 660 -8.32 51.71 -2.09
CA GLU A 660 -6.86 51.63 -2.07
C GLU A 660 -6.35 50.56 -3.06
N ALA A 661 -7.05 50.44 -4.19
CA ALA A 661 -6.91 49.39 -5.19
C ALA A 661 -5.46 48.97 -5.50
N ALA A 662 -5.22 47.66 -5.47
CA ALA A 662 -4.07 47.08 -6.16
C ALA A 662 -4.22 47.38 -7.67
N LYS A 663 -3.16 47.85 -8.32
CA LYS A 663 -3.24 48.14 -9.76
C LYS A 663 -3.43 46.83 -10.53
N THR A 664 -4.39 46.81 -11.44
CA THR A 664 -4.64 45.67 -12.34
C THR A 664 -3.35 45.27 -13.08
N GLY A 665 -3.00 43.99 -13.07
CA GLY A 665 -1.78 43.47 -13.65
C GLY A 665 -1.15 42.33 -12.83
N LEU A 666 0.09 42.00 -13.15
CA LEU A 666 0.89 41.04 -12.38
C LEU A 666 1.27 41.66 -11.04
N ASN A 667 0.69 41.16 -9.96
CA ASN A 667 0.93 41.65 -8.60
C ASN A 667 2.17 41.01 -7.99
N GLU A 668 2.31 39.71 -8.17
CA GLU A 668 3.42 38.93 -7.62
C GLU A 668 3.89 37.86 -8.61
N LEU A 669 5.20 37.66 -8.69
CA LEU A 669 5.84 36.57 -9.41
C LEU A 669 7.01 36.05 -8.58
N LYS A 670 6.90 34.79 -8.16
CA LYS A 670 7.94 34.03 -7.46
C LYS A 670 8.33 32.86 -8.37
N THR A 671 9.61 32.74 -8.70
CA THR A 671 10.10 31.57 -9.43
C THR A 671 11.50 31.21 -8.96
N GLY A 672 11.75 29.93 -8.73
CA GLY A 672 12.96 29.50 -8.06
C GLY A 672 13.29 28.03 -8.26
N LEU A 673 14.40 27.64 -7.63
CA LEU A 673 14.85 26.27 -7.56
C LEU A 673 15.00 25.90 -6.07
N GLN A 674 14.12 25.04 -5.60
CA GLN A 674 14.23 24.48 -4.26
C GLN A 674 15.01 23.16 -4.31
N THR A 675 16.17 23.10 -3.67
CA THR A 675 16.99 21.88 -3.58
C THR A 675 16.76 21.20 -2.23
N ARG A 676 16.12 20.04 -2.22
CA ARG A 676 15.75 19.29 -1.03
C ARG A 676 16.63 18.06 -0.83
N TYR A 677 16.93 17.74 0.42
CA TYR A 677 17.59 16.49 0.81
C TYR A 677 16.61 15.60 1.59
N GLU A 678 16.32 14.42 1.06
CA GLU A 678 15.43 13.45 1.70
C GLU A 678 16.17 12.67 2.78
N ILE A 679 16.05 13.10 4.04
CA ILE A 679 16.50 12.31 5.20
C ILE A 679 15.58 11.09 5.32
N ASN A 680 14.28 11.34 5.27
CA ASN A 680 13.22 10.34 5.15
C ASN A 680 11.99 10.99 4.46
N LYS A 681 11.00 10.18 4.07
CA LYS A 681 9.76 10.61 3.39
C LYS A 681 8.85 11.56 4.20
N LYS A 682 9.21 11.89 5.45
CA LYS A 682 8.46 12.81 6.32
C LYS A 682 9.22 14.09 6.62
N VAL A 683 10.55 14.13 6.50
CA VAL A 683 11.39 15.28 6.88
C VAL A 683 12.43 15.50 5.80
N MET A 684 12.30 16.63 5.09
CA MET A 684 13.20 16.99 4.00
C MET A 684 13.67 18.44 4.18
N PRO A 685 14.87 18.68 4.76
CA PRO A 685 15.47 20.01 4.73
C PRO A 685 15.75 20.44 3.29
N PHE A 686 15.61 21.73 3.01
CA PHE A 686 15.85 22.27 1.68
C PHE A 686 16.51 23.64 1.72
N ILE A 687 17.16 23.98 0.61
CA ILE A 687 17.67 25.30 0.31
C ILE A 687 16.83 25.84 -0.85
N ASP A 688 16.35 27.07 -0.75
CA ASP A 688 15.63 27.73 -1.82
C ASP A 688 16.40 28.92 -2.35
N VAL A 689 16.41 29.06 -3.68
CA VAL A 689 16.94 30.22 -4.41
C VAL A 689 15.86 30.67 -5.38
N ALA A 690 15.30 31.83 -5.12
CA ALA A 690 14.12 32.33 -5.80
C ALA A 690 14.31 33.76 -6.29
N TYR A 691 13.79 34.04 -7.47
CA TYR A 691 13.55 35.39 -7.94
C TYR A 691 12.14 35.80 -7.53
N HIS A 692 12.03 36.95 -6.86
CA HIS A 692 10.77 37.50 -6.40
C HIS A 692 10.57 38.91 -6.96
N TYR A 693 9.44 39.07 -7.65
CA TYR A 693 8.89 40.34 -8.08
C TYR A 693 7.60 40.57 -7.29
N LYS A 694 7.49 41.71 -6.61
CA LYS A 694 6.26 42.14 -5.93
C LYS A 694 5.96 43.59 -6.28
N GLN A 695 4.71 43.88 -6.60
CA GLN A 695 4.24 45.22 -6.91
C GLN A 695 3.63 45.86 -5.66
N HIS A 696 4.14 47.02 -5.24
CA HIS A 696 3.58 47.74 -4.09
C HIS A 696 2.68 48.91 -4.57
N PRO A 697 1.46 49.04 -4.04
CA PRO A 697 0.63 50.21 -4.27
C PRO A 697 1.19 51.41 -3.46
N THR A 698 1.55 52.51 -4.13
CA THR A 698 1.73 53.82 -3.45
C THR A 698 0.87 54.89 -4.10
N ALA A 699 0.44 55.88 -3.31
CA ALA A 699 -0.62 56.84 -3.60
C ALA A 699 -0.45 57.73 -4.87
N LEU A 700 0.66 57.61 -5.62
CA LEU A 700 0.87 58.34 -6.88
C LEU A 700 1.63 57.55 -7.98
N PHE A 701 2.35 56.47 -7.67
CA PHE A 701 3.09 55.63 -8.64
C PHE A 701 3.14 54.16 -8.19
N SER A 702 3.40 53.20 -9.09
CA SER A 702 3.72 51.83 -8.66
C SER A 702 5.23 51.66 -8.59
N VAL A 703 5.74 51.25 -7.43
CA VAL A 703 7.12 50.82 -7.27
C VAL A 703 7.11 49.29 -7.27
N SER A 704 7.95 48.68 -8.09
CA SER A 704 8.12 47.22 -8.11
C SER A 704 9.41 46.85 -7.40
N ASP A 705 9.31 46.01 -6.38
CA ASP A 705 10.46 45.43 -5.72
C ASP A 705 10.87 44.14 -6.44
N ARG A 706 12.17 44.03 -6.70
CA ARG A 706 12.79 42.92 -7.42
C ARG A 706 14.02 42.48 -6.65
N ALA A 707 14.01 41.26 -6.15
CA ALA A 707 15.14 40.75 -5.40
C ALA A 707 15.32 39.25 -5.64
N TRP A 708 16.56 38.81 -5.53
CA TRP A 708 16.85 37.40 -5.30
C TRP A 708 16.71 37.12 -3.81
N TRP A 709 16.05 36.01 -3.49
CA TRP A 709 15.92 35.48 -2.16
C TRP A 709 16.64 34.15 -2.08
N TYR A 710 17.30 33.92 -0.95
CA TYR A 710 17.96 32.66 -0.64
C TYR A 710 17.67 32.28 0.79
N GLY A 711 17.40 31.01 1.03
CA GLY A 711 16.98 30.57 2.34
C GLY A 711 17.06 29.07 2.54
N ALA A 712 16.73 28.66 3.75
CA ALA A 712 16.65 27.26 4.12
C ALA A 712 15.36 27.00 4.87
N GLY A 713 14.81 25.81 4.68
CA GLY A 713 13.58 25.40 5.31
C GLY A 713 13.52 23.91 5.58
N GLN A 714 12.40 23.51 6.14
CA GLN A 714 12.06 22.13 6.43
C GLN A 714 10.67 21.83 5.87
N TYR A 715 10.60 20.76 5.09
CA TYR A 715 9.37 20.17 4.61
C TYR A 715 8.97 19.02 5.54
N GLN A 716 7.73 19.02 6.03
CA GLN A 716 7.20 17.96 6.88
C GLN A 716 5.80 17.52 6.47
N THR A 717 5.58 16.21 6.35
CA THR A 717 4.24 15.67 6.06
C THR A 717 3.87 14.51 6.97
N ASN A 718 2.75 14.66 7.68
CA ASN A 718 2.18 13.67 8.58
C ASN A 718 0.83 13.17 8.03
N LEU A 719 0.58 11.87 8.15
CA LEU A 719 -0.71 11.28 7.87
C LEU A 719 -1.38 10.94 9.20
N ILE A 720 -2.64 11.32 9.37
CA ILE A 720 -3.43 10.98 10.56
C ILE A 720 -4.71 10.34 10.04
N THR A 721 -4.96 9.08 10.39
CA THR A 721 -6.22 8.41 10.03
C THR A 721 -6.79 7.62 11.21
N ASP A 722 -8.12 7.51 11.24
CA ASP A 722 -8.99 6.70 12.11
C ASP A 722 -9.05 6.90 13.62
N ALA A 723 -8.10 7.57 14.27
CA ALA A 723 -8.15 7.67 15.75
C ALA A 723 -9.22 8.65 16.30
N LEU A 724 -9.57 9.70 15.54
CA LEU A 724 -10.37 10.82 16.07
C LEU A 724 -11.88 10.67 15.86
N LEU A 725 -12.32 9.96 14.83
CA LEU A 725 -13.75 9.76 14.54
C LEU A 725 -14.32 8.47 15.15
N HIS A 726 -13.54 7.39 15.25
CA HIS A 726 -13.98 6.20 15.97
C HIS A 726 -14.08 6.42 17.49
N SER A 727 -13.30 7.35 18.06
CA SER A 727 -13.37 7.69 19.50
C SER A 727 -14.57 8.55 19.87
N LEU A 728 -15.26 9.17 18.90
CA LEU A 728 -16.48 9.95 19.14
C LEU A 728 -17.74 9.06 19.24
N HIS A 729 -17.67 7.79 18.80
CA HIS A 729 -18.81 6.87 18.81
C HIS A 729 -18.79 5.80 19.93
N THR A 730 -17.79 5.79 20.81
CA THR A 730 -17.76 4.88 21.97
C THR A 730 -17.53 5.63 23.27
N GLN A 731 -18.55 6.37 23.72
CA GLN A 731 -18.63 6.72 25.14
C GLN A 731 -19.17 5.54 25.93
N SER A 732 -18.35 4.97 26.81
CA SER A 732 -18.78 4.35 28.07
C SER A 732 -17.59 4.10 29.02
N PRO A 733 -17.82 4.03 30.34
CA PRO A 733 -16.95 4.65 31.34
C PRO A 733 -16.16 3.67 32.23
N CYS A 734 -15.16 4.24 32.92
CA CYS A 734 -14.53 3.79 34.17
C CYS A 734 -13.60 2.55 34.11
N THR A 735 -12.29 2.75 34.23
CA THR A 735 -11.46 2.77 35.47
C THR A 735 -10.89 1.38 35.81
N VAL A 736 -9.64 1.20 35.39
CA VAL A 736 -8.78 0.01 35.58
C VAL A 736 -8.30 -0.12 37.03
N MET A 737 -8.58 -1.26 37.67
CA MET A 737 -7.84 -1.78 38.83
C MET A 737 -7.07 -3.06 38.47
N SER A 738 -5.97 -3.26 39.19
CA SER A 738 -4.75 -4.00 38.91
C SER A 738 -4.85 -5.52 38.80
N GLN A 739 -4.06 -6.10 37.89
CA GLN A 739 -3.64 -7.50 37.89
C GLN A 739 -2.41 -7.67 38.80
N GLU A 740 -2.53 -8.50 39.83
CA GLU A 740 -1.40 -9.11 40.53
C GLU A 740 -0.95 -10.36 39.75
N LEU A 741 0.33 -10.44 39.40
CA LEU A 741 0.96 -11.63 38.82
C LEU A 741 1.78 -12.33 39.92
N LEU A 742 1.40 -13.55 40.28
CA LEU A 742 2.19 -14.44 41.13
C LEU A 742 3.43 -14.93 40.37
N ASN A 743 4.61 -14.81 41.01
CA ASN A 743 5.86 -15.41 40.56
C ASN A 743 5.77 -16.94 40.63
N ILE A 744 6.16 -17.66 39.57
CA ILE A 744 6.41 -19.11 39.60
C ILE A 744 7.92 -19.37 39.37
N PRO A 745 8.57 -20.25 40.15
CA PRO A 745 9.98 -20.63 39.94
C PRO A 745 10.12 -21.55 38.72
N VAL A 746 11.20 -21.38 37.97
CA VAL A 746 11.61 -22.29 36.90
C VAL A 746 12.25 -23.51 37.56
N ASP A 747 11.57 -24.66 37.51
CA ASP A 747 12.15 -25.96 37.87
C ASP A 747 11.74 -27.05 36.85
N ASP A 748 12.52 -28.13 36.83
CA ASP A 748 13.04 -28.84 35.66
C ASP A 748 12.14 -29.95 35.03
N ASP A 749 10.80 -29.79 34.93
CA ASP A 749 9.92 -30.88 34.44
C ASP A 749 8.95 -30.50 33.29
N LEU A 750 9.48 -29.92 32.21
CA LEU A 750 8.75 -29.41 31.02
C LEU A 750 8.08 -30.47 30.12
N ASN A 751 7.95 -31.72 30.53
CA ASN A 751 7.55 -32.81 29.62
C ASN A 751 6.03 -33.04 29.46
N ARG A 752 5.15 -32.16 29.94
CA ARG A 752 3.67 -32.34 29.83
C ARG A 752 2.86 -31.05 29.65
N GLN A 753 3.28 -30.10 28.82
CA GLN A 753 2.46 -28.90 28.56
C GLN A 753 1.55 -29.08 27.33
N PHE A 754 0.24 -28.97 27.56
CA PHE A 754 -0.83 -29.00 26.58
C PHE A 754 -1.43 -27.61 26.40
N MET A 755 -1.89 -27.30 25.19
CA MET A 755 -2.63 -26.07 24.89
C MET A 755 -3.94 -26.41 24.22
N SER A 756 -5.06 -26.04 24.83
CA SER A 756 -6.41 -26.31 24.31
C SER A 756 -7.10 -25.04 23.85
N PHE A 757 -7.66 -25.07 22.64
CA PHE A 757 -8.35 -23.97 22.00
C PHE A 757 -9.87 -24.14 22.07
N TYR A 758 -10.56 -23.05 22.38
CA TYR A 758 -12.01 -22.96 22.48
C TYR A 758 -12.54 -21.73 21.77
N TYR A 759 -13.75 -21.82 21.24
CA TYR A 759 -14.53 -20.68 20.78
C TYR A 759 -15.61 -20.32 21.80
N LEU A 760 -15.81 -19.02 22.02
CA LEU A 760 -16.76 -18.43 22.96
C LEU A 760 -17.93 -17.78 22.19
N PRO A 761 -19.12 -18.39 22.16
CA PRO A 761 -20.28 -17.82 21.49
C PRO A 761 -20.69 -16.45 22.06
N GLU A 762 -20.53 -16.26 23.37
CA GLU A 762 -20.82 -15.01 24.06
C GLU A 762 -19.60 -14.52 24.85
N LEU A 763 -18.90 -13.51 24.32
CA LEU A 763 -17.78 -12.88 25.00
C LEU A 763 -18.11 -11.45 25.42
N THR A 764 -18.53 -11.30 26.67
CA THR A 764 -18.71 -9.98 27.31
C THR A 764 -17.55 -9.70 28.28
N PRO A 765 -17.31 -8.44 28.68
CA PRO A 765 -16.34 -8.13 29.74
C PRO A 765 -16.61 -8.88 31.06
N VAL A 766 -17.87 -9.22 31.34
CA VAL A 766 -18.27 -10.04 32.50
C VAL A 766 -17.84 -11.49 32.32
N THR A 767 -18.12 -12.08 31.15
CA THR A 767 -17.72 -13.45 30.81
C THR A 767 -16.19 -13.60 30.83
N GLN A 768 -15.45 -12.59 30.34
CA GLN A 768 -13.99 -12.56 30.38
C GLN A 768 -13.45 -12.60 31.80
N GLN A 769 -14.02 -11.81 32.71
CA GLN A 769 -13.60 -11.81 34.11
C GLN A 769 -13.93 -13.14 34.79
N GLN A 770 -15.12 -13.71 34.51
CA GLN A 770 -15.52 -15.02 35.03
C GLN A 770 -14.59 -16.14 34.56
N ILE A 771 -14.21 -16.19 33.28
CA ILE A 771 -13.25 -17.16 32.74
C ILE A 771 -11.93 -17.08 33.50
N ARG A 772 -11.40 -15.86 33.69
CA ARG A 772 -10.13 -15.66 34.42
C ARG A 772 -10.23 -16.10 35.88
N THR A 773 -11.33 -15.79 36.57
CA THR A 773 -11.56 -16.19 37.97
C THR A 773 -11.79 -17.70 38.14
N CYS A 774 -12.50 -18.34 37.22
CA CYS A 774 -12.71 -19.79 37.26
C CYS A 774 -11.40 -20.55 37.00
N LEU A 775 -10.59 -20.07 36.06
CA LEU A 775 -9.34 -20.75 35.68
C LEU A 775 -8.20 -20.49 36.65
N SER A 776 -8.18 -19.36 37.37
CA SER A 776 -7.16 -19.07 38.38
C SER A 776 -7.18 -20.01 39.59
N ASN A 777 -8.28 -20.75 39.79
CA ASN A 777 -8.46 -21.68 40.91
C ASN A 777 -8.11 -23.14 40.57
N LEU A 778 -7.57 -23.40 39.37
CA LEU A 778 -7.21 -24.74 38.92
C LEU A 778 -5.68 -24.89 38.89
N ASP A 779 -5.15 -25.76 39.75
CA ASP A 779 -3.70 -26.00 39.91
C ASP A 779 -3.00 -26.50 38.63
N HIS A 780 -3.79 -27.01 37.66
CA HIS A 780 -3.30 -27.56 36.39
C HIS A 780 -3.31 -26.55 35.23
N VAL A 781 -3.74 -25.30 35.45
CA VAL A 781 -3.80 -24.26 34.41
C VAL A 781 -2.66 -23.27 34.65
N GLY A 782 -1.70 -23.22 33.72
CA GLY A 782 -0.54 -22.34 33.83
C GLY A 782 -0.77 -20.95 33.23
N TYR A 783 -1.44 -20.88 32.08
CA TYR A 783 -1.62 -19.63 31.35
C TYR A 783 -2.92 -19.65 30.52
N VAL A 784 -3.53 -18.48 30.32
CA VAL A 784 -4.78 -18.32 29.59
C VAL A 784 -4.71 -17.09 28.70
N GLU A 785 -4.90 -17.31 27.40
CA GLU A 785 -4.97 -16.26 26.39
C GLU A 785 -6.39 -16.13 25.86
N LEU A 786 -6.88 -14.89 25.73
CA LEU A 786 -8.23 -14.62 25.28
C LEU A 786 -8.21 -13.50 24.24
N ASP A 787 -8.65 -13.82 23.03
CA ASP A 787 -8.79 -12.86 21.94
C ASP A 787 -10.24 -12.33 21.89
N GLN A 788 -10.39 -11.04 22.19
CA GLN A 788 -11.67 -10.35 22.16
C GLN A 788 -12.25 -10.16 20.76
N GLN A 789 -11.42 -10.12 19.73
CA GLN A 789 -11.87 -9.88 18.35
C GLN A 789 -12.36 -11.15 17.68
N THR A 790 -11.74 -12.28 18.01
CA THR A 790 -12.08 -13.57 17.38
C THR A 790 -12.90 -14.49 18.28
N HIS A 791 -13.12 -14.10 19.53
CA HIS A 791 -13.79 -14.89 20.57
C HIS A 791 -13.10 -16.25 20.84
N HIS A 792 -11.78 -16.32 20.67
CA HIS A 792 -11.01 -17.53 20.96
C HIS A 792 -10.36 -17.47 22.33
N LEU A 793 -10.37 -18.61 23.01
CA LEU A 793 -9.73 -18.84 24.31
C LEU A 793 -8.71 -19.97 24.14
N ALA A 794 -7.46 -19.70 24.46
CA ALA A 794 -6.41 -20.72 24.57
C ALA A 794 -6.07 -20.93 26.05
N ILE A 795 -6.13 -22.18 26.51
CA ILE A 795 -5.80 -22.58 27.88
C ILE A 795 -4.56 -23.47 27.84
N TYR A 796 -3.53 -23.07 28.56
CA TYR A 796 -2.29 -23.81 28.73
C TYR A 796 -2.35 -24.57 30.05
N HIS A 797 -2.21 -25.89 29.99
CA HIS A 797 -2.41 -26.76 31.14
C HIS A 797 -1.51 -28.00 31.08
N ASP A 798 -1.29 -28.63 32.24
CA ASP A 798 -0.44 -29.81 32.38
C ASP A 798 -1.22 -31.09 32.75
N GLY A 799 -2.55 -31.01 32.74
CA GLY A 799 -3.48 -32.05 33.17
C GLY A 799 -4.50 -32.46 32.09
N PRO A 800 -5.46 -33.34 32.43
CA PRO A 800 -6.58 -33.65 31.54
C PRO A 800 -7.47 -32.43 31.32
N VAL A 801 -8.00 -32.27 30.10
CA VAL A 801 -8.87 -31.15 29.69
C VAL A 801 -10.26 -31.23 30.31
N GLN A 802 -10.77 -32.44 30.55
CA GLN A 802 -12.16 -32.69 30.93
C GLN A 802 -12.56 -32.04 32.26
N PRO A 803 -11.73 -32.02 33.32
CA PRO A 803 -12.02 -31.26 34.55
C PRO A 803 -12.08 -29.75 34.34
N ILE A 804 -11.26 -29.19 33.44
CA ILE A 804 -11.23 -27.76 33.12
C ILE A 804 -12.53 -27.38 32.41
N GLU A 805 -12.94 -28.15 31.39
CA GLU A 805 -14.22 -27.96 30.69
C GLU A 805 -15.42 -28.12 31.64
N ALA A 806 -15.39 -29.13 32.52
CA ALA A 806 -16.46 -29.35 33.49
C ALA A 806 -16.57 -28.16 34.47
N HIS A 807 -15.44 -27.61 34.91
CA HIS A 807 -15.42 -26.47 35.83
C HIS A 807 -15.97 -25.19 35.18
N LEU A 808 -15.62 -24.93 33.92
CA LEU A 808 -16.11 -23.76 33.18
C LEU A 808 -17.62 -23.88 32.86
N ASN A 809 -18.05 -25.06 32.42
CA ASN A 809 -19.47 -25.32 32.14
C ASN A 809 -20.35 -25.23 33.40
N GLN A 810 -19.85 -25.68 34.57
CA GLN A 810 -20.56 -25.55 35.85
C GLN A 810 -20.75 -24.09 36.29
N ASN A 811 -19.87 -23.19 35.84
CA ASN A 811 -19.96 -21.75 36.11
C ASN A 811 -20.69 -20.96 35.01
N GLY A 812 -21.40 -21.66 34.11
CA GLY A 812 -22.25 -21.05 33.08
C GLY A 812 -21.48 -20.51 31.86
N ILE A 813 -20.21 -20.86 31.69
CA ILE A 813 -19.39 -20.43 30.55
C ILE A 813 -19.52 -21.50 29.46
N GLN A 814 -20.27 -21.21 28.40
CA GLN A 814 -20.39 -22.11 27.25
C GLN A 814 -19.15 -22.01 26.35
N LEU A 815 -18.50 -23.14 26.14
CA LEU A 815 -17.30 -23.27 25.33
C LEU A 815 -17.54 -24.27 24.21
N VAL A 816 -17.07 -23.94 23.01
CA VAL A 816 -16.99 -24.88 21.90
C VAL A 816 -15.53 -25.32 21.78
N PHE A 817 -15.23 -26.54 22.21
CA PHE A 817 -13.89 -27.12 22.07
C PHE A 817 -13.50 -27.23 20.59
N GLN A 818 -12.29 -26.78 20.25
CA GLN A 818 -11.76 -26.89 18.90
C GLN A 818 -10.69 -27.97 18.79
N GLN A 819 -9.57 -27.81 19.52
CA GLN A 819 -8.43 -28.74 19.44
C GLN A 819 -7.49 -28.60 20.64
N THR A 820 -6.68 -29.63 20.91
CA THR A 820 -5.58 -29.59 21.88
C THR A 820 -4.26 -29.89 21.18
N GLN A 821 -3.26 -29.01 21.36
CA GLN A 821 -1.87 -29.22 20.95
C GLN A 821 -1.05 -29.79 22.11
N THR A 822 -0.12 -30.71 21.80
CA THR A 822 0.78 -31.38 22.75
C THR A 822 2.22 -30.93 22.54
N ASN A 823 3.05 -30.84 23.59
CA ASN A 823 4.48 -30.49 23.54
C ASN A 823 4.76 -29.05 23.05
N TYR A 824 3.98 -28.09 23.53
CA TYR A 824 4.27 -26.68 23.30
C TYR A 824 5.41 -26.24 24.23
N ILE A 825 6.52 -25.75 23.66
CA ILE A 825 7.62 -25.12 24.41
C ILE A 825 7.45 -23.61 24.22
N PRO A 826 7.08 -22.83 25.24
CA PRO A 826 7.07 -21.38 25.11
C PRO A 826 8.49 -20.90 24.80
N GLU A 827 8.66 -20.09 23.75
CA GLU A 827 9.96 -19.47 23.49
C GLU A 827 10.35 -18.58 24.69
N PRO A 828 11.57 -18.70 25.22
CA PRO A 828 12.02 -17.83 26.30
C PRO A 828 12.06 -16.40 25.80
N ILE A 829 11.30 -15.52 26.47
CA ILE A 829 11.31 -14.08 26.21
C ILE A 829 12.74 -13.56 26.32
N ASP A 830 13.28 -12.96 25.26
CA ASP A 830 14.60 -12.34 25.25
C ASP A 830 14.59 -11.04 26.08
N TRP A 831 15.09 -11.12 27.31
CA TRP A 831 15.16 -9.99 28.24
C TRP A 831 16.31 -9.02 27.96
N SER A 832 17.18 -9.30 26.97
CA SER A 832 18.33 -8.43 26.63
C SER A 832 17.88 -7.01 26.28
N TYR A 833 16.71 -6.89 25.64
CA TYR A 833 16.07 -5.64 25.27
C TYR A 833 15.70 -4.77 26.48
N MET A 834 15.16 -5.37 27.55
CA MET A 834 14.81 -4.66 28.78
C MET A 834 16.07 -4.23 29.56
N GLN A 835 17.14 -5.01 29.48
CA GLN A 835 18.42 -4.74 30.14
C GLN A 835 19.16 -3.54 29.51
N GLN A 836 19.12 -3.41 28.17
CA GLN A 836 19.64 -2.25 27.44
C GLN A 836 18.89 -0.95 27.81
N ARG A 837 17.56 -0.99 27.95
CA ARG A 837 16.77 0.20 28.33
C ARG A 837 17.07 0.70 29.75
N ASN A 838 17.23 -0.21 30.71
CA ASN A 838 17.58 0.16 32.09
C ASN A 838 18.92 0.88 32.15
N GLN A 839 19.88 0.45 31.34
CA GLN A 839 21.17 1.12 31.25
C GLN A 839 21.02 2.53 30.67
N MET A 840 20.26 2.71 29.59
CA MET A 840 20.01 4.02 28.98
C MET A 840 19.32 5.00 29.94
N ILE A 841 18.30 4.57 30.68
CA ILE A 841 17.59 5.43 31.65
C ILE A 841 18.51 5.80 32.82
N SER A 842 19.36 4.88 33.28
CA SER A 842 20.37 5.17 34.31
C SER A 842 21.41 6.19 33.87
N TRP A 843 21.81 6.18 32.59
CA TRP A 843 22.68 7.20 32.01
C TRP A 843 22.00 8.57 31.99
N LEU A 844 20.74 8.64 31.54
CA LEU A 844 19.97 9.87 31.49
C LEU A 844 19.73 10.49 32.87
N LEU A 845 19.43 9.66 33.89
CA LEU A 845 19.32 10.11 35.28
C LEU A 845 20.62 10.76 35.75
N SER A 846 21.75 10.11 35.49
CA SER A 846 23.07 10.54 35.95
C SER A 846 23.51 11.85 35.29
N ILE A 847 23.25 12.01 33.98
CA ILE A 847 23.54 13.25 33.24
C ILE A 847 22.69 14.41 33.78
N ASN A 848 21.38 14.22 33.95
CA ASN A 848 20.50 15.28 34.46
C ASN A 848 20.81 15.65 35.90
N LEU A 849 21.24 14.70 36.74
CA LEU A 849 21.67 14.97 38.11
C LEU A 849 22.92 15.85 38.15
N VAL A 850 23.90 15.59 37.29
CA VAL A 850 25.11 16.42 37.19
C VAL A 850 24.76 17.82 36.66
N MET A 851 23.93 17.90 35.62
CA MET A 851 23.50 19.19 35.08
C MET A 851 22.72 20.02 36.11
N LEU A 852 21.81 19.40 36.85
CA LEU A 852 21.09 20.03 37.96
C LEU A 852 22.06 20.69 38.95
N ILE A 853 23.03 19.92 39.45
CA ILE A 853 23.97 20.38 40.48
C ILE A 853 24.80 21.55 39.95
N VAL A 854 25.35 21.42 38.74
CA VAL A 854 26.16 22.47 38.12
C VAL A 854 25.32 23.73 37.88
N THR A 855 24.17 23.62 37.22
CA THR A 855 23.32 24.76 36.88
C THR A 855 22.79 25.47 38.13
N PHE A 856 22.39 24.72 39.16
CA PHE A 856 21.90 25.30 40.40
C PHE A 856 23.02 26.00 41.20
N LEU A 857 24.20 25.37 41.33
CA LEU A 857 25.35 25.99 42.00
C LEU A 857 25.84 27.23 41.25
N THR A 858 25.93 27.18 39.91
CA THR A 858 26.26 28.35 39.09
C THR A 858 25.21 29.44 39.27
N GLY A 859 23.93 29.10 39.36
CA GLY A 859 22.85 30.05 39.66
C GLY A 859 23.00 30.73 41.00
N VAL A 860 23.33 29.99 42.06
CA VAL A 860 23.57 30.54 43.40
C VAL A 860 24.80 31.44 43.43
N ILE A 861 25.91 31.00 42.84
CA ILE A 861 27.16 31.78 42.76
C ILE A 861 26.94 33.07 41.96
N ALA A 862 26.23 32.99 40.85
CA ALA A 862 25.92 34.13 39.99
C ALA A 862 24.74 34.99 40.49
N SER A 863 24.10 34.61 41.61
CA SER A 863 22.86 35.23 42.11
C SER A 863 21.77 35.35 41.03
N SER A 864 21.71 34.38 40.12
CA SER A 864 20.80 34.36 38.96
C SER A 864 19.57 33.53 39.25
N THR A 865 18.44 34.20 39.42
CA THR A 865 17.13 33.57 39.62
C THR A 865 16.71 32.69 38.44
N ALA A 866 17.12 33.05 37.22
CA ALA A 866 16.85 32.26 36.01
C ALA A 866 17.60 30.92 36.01
N LEU A 867 18.88 30.90 36.39
CA LEU A 867 19.65 29.66 36.49
C LEU A 867 19.19 28.78 37.65
N MET A 868 18.80 29.38 38.77
CA MET A 868 18.18 28.64 39.89
C MET A 868 16.83 28.01 39.49
N ALA A 869 16.00 28.72 38.71
CA ALA A 869 14.75 28.20 38.16
C ALA A 869 15.00 27.07 37.16
N LEU A 870 16.02 27.19 36.29
CA LEU A 870 16.43 26.14 35.37
C LEU A 870 16.90 24.88 36.12
N GLY A 871 17.62 25.07 37.23
CA GLY A 871 17.99 23.99 38.15
C GLY A 871 16.76 23.26 38.70
N LEU A 872 15.72 23.97 39.14
CA LEU A 872 14.50 23.34 39.64
C LEU A 872 13.75 22.49 38.59
N ILE A 873 13.85 22.83 37.31
CA ILE A 873 13.30 22.01 36.21
C ILE A 873 14.14 20.73 36.00
N LEU A 874 15.46 20.84 36.08
CA LEU A 874 16.33 19.66 36.00
C LEU A 874 16.13 18.72 37.20
N LEU A 875 15.73 19.25 38.36
CA LEU A 875 15.39 18.45 39.54
C LEU A 875 14.16 17.57 39.29
N SER A 876 13.15 18.08 38.59
CA SER A 876 11.97 17.29 38.25
C SER A 876 12.28 16.20 37.23
N ASP A 877 13.16 16.46 36.25
CA ASP A 877 13.65 15.42 35.33
C ASP A 877 14.38 14.29 36.07
N VAL A 878 15.27 14.65 37.02
CA VAL A 878 15.96 13.69 37.89
C VAL A 878 14.96 12.85 38.67
N MET A 879 13.92 13.46 39.24
CA MET A 879 12.88 12.72 39.96
C MET A 879 12.08 11.78 39.05
N ILE A 880 11.74 12.19 37.83
CA ILE A 880 11.03 11.36 36.87
C ILE A 880 11.88 10.14 36.46
N TYR A 881 13.15 10.34 36.12
CA TYR A 881 14.03 9.21 35.74
C TYR A 881 14.31 8.27 36.92
N ALA A 882 14.46 8.81 38.14
CA ALA A 882 14.61 8.00 39.35
C ALA A 882 13.35 7.18 39.64
N MET A 883 12.16 7.79 39.49
CA MET A 883 10.88 7.09 39.63
C MET A 883 10.66 6.06 38.52
N MET A 884 11.12 6.31 37.30
CA MET A 884 11.08 5.32 36.21
C MET A 884 11.97 4.11 36.51
N LEU A 885 13.21 4.31 36.95
CA LEU A 885 14.10 3.21 37.33
C LEU A 885 13.54 2.40 38.50
N PHE A 886 12.96 3.08 39.49
CA PHE A 886 12.30 2.43 40.62
C PHE A 886 11.04 1.66 40.18
N ALA A 887 10.22 2.22 39.29
CA ALA A 887 9.05 1.55 38.72
C ALA A 887 9.43 0.28 37.94
N ILE A 888 10.56 0.32 37.21
CA ILE A 888 11.06 -0.83 36.44
C ILE A 888 11.60 -1.92 37.37
N GLN A 889 12.25 -1.55 38.49
CA GLN A 889 12.74 -2.52 39.48
C GLN A 889 11.61 -3.17 40.29
N GLU A 890 10.58 -2.43 40.70
CA GLU A 890 9.49 -2.96 41.54
C GLU A 890 8.23 -3.42 40.78
N LYS A 891 8.21 -3.33 39.44
CA LYS A 891 7.09 -3.78 38.57
C LYS A 891 5.70 -3.23 38.96
N GLN A 892 5.64 -2.03 39.57
CA GLN A 892 4.41 -1.41 40.07
C GLN A 892 3.72 -0.54 39.00
N VAL A 893 2.60 -1.01 38.43
CA VAL A 893 1.80 -0.29 37.40
C VAL A 893 1.22 1.04 37.92
N GLY A 894 0.97 1.15 39.22
CA GLY A 894 0.48 2.39 39.86
C GLY A 894 1.48 3.54 39.76
N LEU A 895 2.78 3.23 39.82
CA LEU A 895 3.84 4.24 39.74
C LEU A 895 4.00 4.80 38.33
N TYR A 896 3.78 3.98 37.29
CA TYR A 896 3.80 4.43 35.89
C TYR A 896 2.74 5.50 35.58
N LYS A 897 1.53 5.38 36.14
CA LYS A 897 0.48 6.41 36.01
C LYS A 897 0.87 7.72 36.69
N LEU A 898 1.53 7.63 37.85
CA LEU A 898 2.09 8.77 38.60
C LEU A 898 3.25 9.43 37.84
N THR A 899 4.13 8.66 37.23
CA THR A 899 5.23 9.17 36.39
C THR A 899 4.68 9.88 35.16
N ARG A 900 3.67 9.32 34.50
CA ARG A 900 3.00 9.94 33.34
C ARG A 900 2.27 11.23 33.74
N ALA A 901 1.62 11.25 34.90
CA ALA A 901 1.04 12.48 35.46
C ALA A 901 2.13 13.52 35.79
N GLY A 902 3.28 13.09 36.31
CA GLY A 902 4.45 13.94 36.56
C GLY A 902 5.01 14.56 35.27
N VAL A 903 5.13 13.79 34.19
CA VAL A 903 5.53 14.28 32.87
C VAL A 903 4.55 15.34 32.34
N TYR A 904 3.24 15.11 32.45
CA TYR A 904 2.25 16.11 32.02
C TYR A 904 2.22 17.36 32.90
N LEU A 905 2.41 17.21 34.21
CA LEU A 905 2.53 18.33 35.14
C LEU A 905 3.77 19.17 34.80
N GLN A 906 4.88 18.53 34.46
CA GLN A 906 6.12 19.19 34.08
C GLN A 906 6.04 19.87 32.71
N LEU A 907 5.31 19.26 31.75
CA LEU A 907 4.96 19.91 30.50
C LEU A 907 4.11 21.17 30.76
N GLY A 908 3.11 21.06 31.64
CA GLY A 908 2.25 22.18 32.03
C GLY A 908 3.01 23.31 32.73
N LEU A 909 3.91 22.98 33.67
CA LEU A 909 4.78 23.94 34.35
C LEU A 909 5.76 24.61 33.39
N SER A 910 6.35 23.85 32.45
CA SER A 910 7.23 24.39 31.41
C SER A 910 6.50 25.33 30.45
N LEU A 911 5.27 24.97 30.05
CA LEU A 911 4.41 25.82 29.22
C LEU A 911 3.98 27.09 29.95
N LEU A 912 3.67 27.01 31.25
CA LEU A 912 3.36 28.18 32.08
C LEU A 912 4.56 29.11 32.26
N LEU A 913 5.75 28.56 32.43
CA LEU A 913 7.00 29.33 32.51
C LEU A 913 7.32 29.99 31.17
N MET A 914 7.16 29.28 30.05
CA MET A 914 7.28 29.85 28.71
C MET A 914 6.24 30.93 28.45
N PHE A 915 4.99 30.73 28.88
CA PHE A 915 3.94 31.74 28.76
C PHE A 915 4.26 32.97 29.60
N GLY A 916 4.75 32.80 30.84
CA GLY A 916 5.20 33.91 31.69
C GLY A 916 6.38 34.69 31.09
N VAL A 917 7.33 33.99 30.47
CA VAL A 917 8.47 34.61 29.75
C VAL A 917 8.01 35.30 28.47
N ALA A 918 7.11 34.70 27.69
CA ALA A 918 6.50 35.32 26.52
C ALA A 918 5.70 36.58 26.90
N LEU A 919 4.97 36.55 28.02
CA LEU A 919 4.24 37.69 28.56
C LEU A 919 5.21 38.81 28.99
N GLN A 920 6.34 38.48 29.61
CA GLN A 920 7.40 39.45 29.96
C GLN A 920 8.10 40.05 28.74
N ILE A 921 8.26 39.29 27.66
CA ILE A 921 8.80 39.75 26.37
C ILE A 921 7.84 40.73 25.70
N VAL A 922 6.55 40.41 25.65
CA VAL A 922 5.49 41.31 25.16
C VAL A 922 5.39 42.57 26.02
N MET A 923 5.63 42.47 27.34
CA MET A 923 5.64 43.59 28.29
C MET A 923 6.97 44.36 28.39
N ARG A 924 7.95 44.11 27.50
CA ARG A 924 9.17 44.93 27.33
C ARG A 924 10.06 45.05 28.59
N GLN A 925 10.44 43.94 29.22
CA GLN A 925 11.55 43.95 30.21
C GLN A 925 12.78 43.17 29.73
N SER A 926 13.83 43.96 29.43
CA SER A 926 15.29 43.76 29.27
C SER A 926 15.89 42.52 28.56
N ALA A 927 17.00 42.80 27.88
CA ALA A 927 17.69 42.01 26.85
C ALA A 927 18.46 40.75 27.31
N MET A 928 18.29 40.28 28.56
CA MET A 928 18.88 38.99 28.99
C MET A 928 17.96 37.78 28.73
N SER A 929 16.73 38.00 28.24
CA SER A 929 15.75 36.93 27.99
C SER A 929 16.02 36.11 26.73
N GLN A 930 16.70 36.65 25.72
CA GLN A 930 16.84 36.01 24.41
C GLN A 930 17.74 34.77 24.42
N MET A 931 18.79 34.74 25.25
CA MET A 931 19.70 33.59 25.32
C MET A 931 19.10 32.43 26.13
N VAL A 932 18.30 32.72 27.16
CA VAL A 932 17.56 31.71 27.94
C VAL A 932 16.40 31.14 27.12
N VAL A 933 15.76 31.96 26.29
CA VAL A 933 14.76 31.51 25.31
C VAL A 933 15.38 30.61 24.24
N LEU A 934 16.58 30.93 23.73
CA LEU A 934 17.27 30.10 22.75
C LEU A 934 17.64 28.73 23.32
N VAL A 935 18.18 28.68 24.54
CA VAL A 935 18.55 27.43 25.24
C VAL A 935 17.30 26.65 25.67
N GLY A 936 16.23 27.34 26.09
CA GLY A 936 14.94 26.74 26.40
C GLY A 936 14.22 26.17 25.18
N LEU A 937 14.27 26.86 24.02
CA LEU A 937 13.77 26.35 22.74
C LEU A 937 14.62 25.18 22.23
N LEU A 938 15.94 25.22 22.38
CA LEU A 938 16.82 24.10 22.02
C LEU A 938 16.62 22.87 22.91
N ALA A 939 16.35 23.06 24.21
CA ALA A 939 16.01 21.97 25.13
C ALA A 939 14.59 21.42 24.87
N LEU A 940 13.62 22.29 24.58
CA LEU A 940 12.26 21.91 24.20
C LEU A 940 12.23 21.20 22.84
N LEU A 941 13.04 21.65 21.86
CA LEU A 941 13.17 21.02 20.54
C LEU A 941 13.90 19.68 20.63
N THR A 942 14.90 19.53 21.51
CA THR A 942 15.56 18.23 21.73
C THR A 942 14.70 17.26 22.55
N MET A 943 13.81 17.75 23.43
CA MET A 943 12.83 16.92 24.13
C MET A 943 11.60 16.58 23.27
N LEU A 944 11.11 17.51 22.43
CA LEU A 944 10.04 17.25 21.45
C LEU A 944 10.51 16.34 20.32
N SER A 945 11.79 16.37 19.94
CA SER A 945 12.39 15.39 19.02
C SER A 945 12.56 14.00 19.63
N CYS A 946 12.27 13.82 20.92
CA CYS A 946 12.31 12.53 21.62
C CYS A 946 10.96 12.15 22.28
N GLY A 947 9.95 13.03 22.20
CA GLY A 947 8.69 12.93 22.96
C GLY A 947 7.45 12.52 22.15
N GLY A 948 7.56 12.41 20.82
CA GLY A 948 6.54 11.79 19.97
C GLY A 948 7.08 10.50 19.35
N ASP A 949 6.59 9.36 19.82
CA ASP A 949 6.87 8.00 19.32
C ASP A 949 8.24 7.37 19.62
N CYS A 950 8.79 7.60 20.81
CA CYS A 950 9.62 6.59 21.48
C CYS A 950 8.83 5.85 22.59
N GLY A 951 7.58 5.51 22.26
CA GLY A 951 6.86 4.45 22.94
C GLY A 951 7.46 3.12 22.50
N PHE A 952 8.40 2.62 23.29
CA PHE A 952 8.65 1.18 23.39
C PHE A 952 7.34 0.49 23.80
N ALA A 953 6.52 0.17 22.81
CA ALA A 953 5.68 -1.00 22.87
C ALA A 953 6.65 -2.19 22.74
N VAL A 954 6.93 -2.83 23.88
CA VAL A 954 7.42 -4.20 23.89
C VAL A 954 6.36 -5.04 23.16
N PRO A 955 6.79 -6.03 22.36
CA PRO A 955 5.87 -6.90 21.63
C PRO A 955 5.04 -7.68 22.64
N SER A 956 3.72 -7.68 22.49
CA SER A 956 2.96 -8.87 22.84
C SER A 956 3.31 -9.90 21.76
N THR A 957 4.22 -10.80 22.12
CA THR A 957 4.24 -12.17 21.56
C THR A 957 2.84 -12.73 21.48
#